data_AF-A0A931E8E5-F1
#
_entry.id   AF-A0A931E8E5-F1
#
_cell.length_a   1.000
_cell.length_b   1.000
_cell.length_c   1.000
_cell.angle_alpha   90.00
_cell.angle_beta   90.00
_cell.angle_gamma   90.00
#
_symmetry.space_group_name_H-M   'P 1'
#
loop_
_entity.id
_entity.type
_entity.pdbx_description
1 polymer ?
#
loop_
_entity_poly.entity_id
_entity_poly.type
_entity_poly.pdbx_seq_one_letter_code
_entity_poly.pdbx_strand_id
1 'polypeptide(L)'
;MKYYRSSFSLATSLLAAICIITFACNKKFDEPPVYKAPDITPDLTISELKAMHSYGRFEQITEDKTIGGIVIADDRSGQFYKTIVIQDETAGISIKLDAYDLYTSYPVGRKVYIKVKGLFLGDNNKLIELGGGIDNSGFSPRLDDIPSALIDEHLIKGTVDNVVTPKLIQVEELDNYADQNTLIQLDNYEFAGTDTAKTFAKPDLSSSAVNFTLQSCSGKPIVLRNSSYADFAGYNVPNGNGTITAVFTVFGSTQQLYVRDSADVKFYNNRCGAGGTGEVIDLKTLKSFYNGTSLTLGAYKISGVVISDPTSKNIAAGNIVVQDKDAGIKLYFGSSATTSKFNTGDSLVIDVAGGVLQEYNGAMEISLSASDLPAAALATGKTVLPKELTVQQVKEQLPGIEYTLVTVKDATSEPGTFSGNKKLTDATGSLTLYTLTGASFAGNATPAEAKTYTGYCLMFNSTAEMIIRNINDVTDGSVVTPSDDNIIISEYVEGSSGNKYLELYNAGTNAADLSKYTLKLYTNGSSSASSTAVLNVVTGLPALPAKSIVVLKYSGASLTLPAGINAYNSAVCNFNGNDAVTLEKNGIITDVFGSAGTDPGTSWTISGDISAAKDKTVRRKSTYNVGNPDWSSSAVSEWDVVLATDDVTNLGTR
;
A
#
# COMPACT_ATOMS: atom_id res chain seq x y z
N MET A 1 24.80 -61.12 25.32
CA MET A 1 23.56 -60.35 25.07
C MET A 1 22.62 -60.46 26.29
N LYS A 2 22.97 -59.84 27.43
CA LYS A 2 22.22 -59.99 28.70
C LYS A 2 22.12 -58.71 29.56
N TYR A 3 22.49 -57.54 29.02
CA TYR A 3 22.52 -56.27 29.79
C TYR A 3 21.58 -55.16 29.29
N TYR A 4 20.72 -55.42 28.30
CA TYR A 4 19.83 -54.38 27.73
C TYR A 4 18.34 -54.52 28.09
N ARG A 5 17.94 -55.46 28.96
CA ARG A 5 16.52 -55.70 29.29
C ARG A 5 16.02 -55.06 30.59
N SER A 6 16.88 -54.67 31.54
CA SER A 6 16.40 -54.09 32.82
C SER A 6 16.28 -52.56 32.79
N SER A 7 17.01 -51.86 31.93
CA SER A 7 17.01 -50.39 31.84
C SER A 7 15.77 -49.83 31.13
N PHE A 8 15.10 -50.63 30.30
CA PHE A 8 13.91 -50.21 29.55
C PHE A 8 12.61 -50.30 30.37
N SER A 9 12.57 -51.20 31.37
CA SER A 9 11.42 -51.38 32.26
C SER A 9 11.36 -50.32 33.37
N LEU A 10 12.49 -49.75 33.79
CA LEU A 10 12.51 -48.73 34.84
C LEU A 10 12.12 -47.34 34.29
N ALA A 11 12.51 -47.05 33.04
CA ALA A 11 12.19 -45.77 32.38
C ALA A 11 10.71 -45.64 31.99
N THR A 12 10.06 -46.75 31.64
CA THR A 12 8.62 -46.77 31.30
C THR A 12 7.72 -46.67 32.54
N SER A 13 8.14 -47.24 33.68
CA SER A 13 7.42 -47.07 34.96
C SER A 13 7.58 -45.67 35.57
N LEU A 14 8.73 -45.02 35.37
CA LEU A 14 8.95 -43.65 35.86
C LEU A 14 8.16 -42.61 35.02
N LEU A 15 8.03 -42.83 33.71
CA LEU A 15 7.26 -41.95 32.82
C LEU A 15 5.74 -42.07 33.05
N ALA A 16 5.24 -43.28 33.36
CA ALA A 16 3.83 -43.50 33.71
C ALA A 16 3.46 -42.87 35.07
N ALA A 17 4.36 -42.87 36.06
CA ALA A 17 4.13 -42.22 37.34
C ALA A 17 4.11 -40.68 37.24
N ILE A 18 4.90 -40.09 36.34
CA ILE A 18 4.92 -38.64 36.08
C ILE A 18 3.64 -38.18 35.37
N CYS A 19 3.05 -39.01 34.48
CA CYS A 19 1.77 -38.70 33.84
C CYS A 19 0.54 -38.78 34.76
N ILE A 20 0.62 -39.52 35.89
CA ILE A 20 -0.50 -39.63 36.84
C ILE A 20 -0.52 -38.44 37.82
N ILE A 21 0.63 -37.79 38.06
CA ILE A 21 0.72 -36.62 38.95
C ILE A 21 0.24 -35.33 38.26
N THR A 22 0.29 -35.25 36.92
CA THR A 22 -0.19 -34.07 36.18
C THR A 22 -1.72 -34.03 35.97
N PHE A 23 -2.44 -35.13 36.26
CA PHE A 23 -3.92 -35.16 36.19
C PHE A 23 -4.64 -34.96 37.53
N ALA A 24 -3.91 -34.86 38.65
CA ALA A 24 -4.50 -34.77 39.99
C ALA A 24 -4.61 -33.34 40.57
N CYS A 25 -4.27 -32.31 39.80
CA CYS A 25 -4.40 -30.90 40.21
C CYS A 25 -5.21 -30.06 39.20
N ASN A 26 -6.39 -30.53 38.78
CA ASN A 26 -7.42 -29.68 38.21
C ASN A 26 -8.49 -29.41 39.26
N LYS A 27 -8.21 -28.52 40.21
CA LYS A 27 -9.28 -27.81 40.89
C LYS A 27 -9.96 -26.94 39.83
N LYS A 28 -11.08 -27.40 39.27
CA LYS A 28 -11.98 -26.50 38.55
C LYS A 28 -12.31 -25.37 39.52
N PHE A 29 -11.82 -24.17 39.22
CA PHE A 29 -12.27 -22.98 39.90
C PHE A 29 -13.76 -22.87 39.60
N ASP A 30 -14.61 -22.81 40.62
CA ASP A 30 -16.01 -22.49 40.40
C ASP A 30 -16.04 -21.13 39.71
N GLU A 31 -16.57 -21.08 38.49
CA GLU A 31 -16.77 -19.82 37.79
C GLU A 31 -17.69 -18.96 38.67
N PRO A 32 -17.28 -17.72 39.02
CA PRO A 32 -18.13 -16.86 39.82
C PRO A 32 -19.49 -16.73 39.12
N PRO A 33 -20.60 -16.70 39.88
CA PRO A 33 -21.93 -16.65 39.30
C PRO A 33 -22.02 -15.52 38.28
N VAL A 34 -22.53 -15.84 37.09
CA VAL A 34 -22.72 -14.88 36.01
C VAL A 34 -23.56 -13.71 36.54
N TYR A 35 -22.98 -12.51 36.52
CA TYR A 35 -23.66 -11.31 36.96
C TYR A 35 -24.93 -11.09 36.12
N LYS A 36 -26.10 -11.22 36.74
CA LYS A 36 -27.39 -10.90 36.10
C LYS A 36 -27.69 -9.43 36.35
N ALA A 37 -27.58 -8.63 35.30
CA ALA A 37 -27.90 -7.20 35.37
C ALA A 37 -29.38 -7.00 35.81
N PRO A 38 -29.65 -6.02 36.68
CA PRO A 38 -31.02 -5.66 37.03
C PRO A 38 -31.73 -5.05 35.81
N ASP A 39 -32.98 -5.45 35.60
CA ASP A 39 -33.85 -4.92 34.54
C ASP A 39 -34.65 -3.73 35.10
N ILE A 40 -34.05 -2.54 35.01
CA ILE A 40 -34.63 -1.28 35.51
C ILE A 40 -35.07 -0.45 34.30
N THR A 41 -36.31 0.04 34.34
CA THR A 41 -36.80 1.05 33.40
C THR A 41 -36.61 2.44 34.03
N PRO A 42 -35.83 3.34 33.43
CA PRO A 42 -35.69 4.72 33.92
C PRO A 42 -37.04 5.46 33.95
N ASP A 43 -37.24 6.28 34.97
CA ASP A 43 -38.42 7.16 35.09
C ASP A 43 -38.29 8.45 34.27
N LEU A 44 -37.05 8.87 34.02
CA LEU A 44 -36.69 10.09 33.30
C LEU A 44 -35.62 9.77 32.26
N THR A 45 -35.70 10.46 31.13
CA THR A 45 -34.58 10.61 30.20
C THR A 45 -33.57 11.61 30.75
N ILE A 46 -32.33 11.55 30.28
CA ILE A 46 -31.28 12.50 30.67
C ILE A 46 -31.64 13.92 30.23
N SER A 47 -32.30 14.09 29.08
CA SER A 47 -32.78 15.41 28.64
C SER A 47 -33.84 15.99 29.59
N GLU A 48 -34.81 15.18 30.04
CA GLU A 48 -35.83 15.62 31.00
C GLU A 48 -35.21 16.00 32.34
N LEU A 49 -34.21 15.24 32.81
CA LEU A 49 -33.46 15.59 34.01
C LEU A 49 -32.75 16.94 33.86
N LYS A 50 -32.02 17.14 32.74
CA LYS A 50 -31.29 18.40 32.48
C LYS A 50 -32.22 19.60 32.38
N ALA A 51 -33.45 19.42 31.91
CA ALA A 51 -34.45 20.49 31.84
C ALA A 51 -34.87 21.03 33.23
N MET A 52 -34.57 20.32 34.32
CA MET A 52 -34.82 20.78 35.69
C MET A 52 -33.80 21.83 36.17
N HIS A 53 -32.67 21.99 35.48
CA HIS A 53 -31.58 22.85 35.91
C HIS A 53 -31.67 24.26 35.32
N SER A 54 -31.38 25.28 36.13
CA SER A 54 -31.18 26.67 35.68
C SER A 54 -29.72 27.08 35.79
N TYR A 55 -29.11 27.53 34.68
CA TYR A 55 -27.69 27.91 34.67
C TYR A 55 -27.30 28.90 35.78
N GLY A 56 -26.18 28.60 36.44
CA GLY A 56 -25.64 29.33 37.59
C GLY A 56 -26.31 29.00 38.92
N ARG A 57 -27.11 27.93 38.99
CA ARG A 57 -27.82 27.49 40.21
C ARG A 57 -27.47 26.06 40.58
N PHE A 58 -27.99 25.65 41.73
CA PHE A 58 -27.93 24.27 42.20
C PHE A 58 -29.33 23.84 42.61
N GLU A 59 -29.77 22.69 42.13
CA GLU A 59 -31.10 22.15 42.39
C GLU A 59 -30.98 20.77 43.02
N GLN A 60 -31.43 20.65 44.27
CA GLN A 60 -31.59 19.33 44.88
C GLN A 60 -32.80 18.64 44.26
N ILE A 61 -32.58 17.43 43.76
CA ILE A 61 -33.66 16.62 43.21
C ILE A 61 -34.37 15.94 44.38
N THR A 62 -35.65 16.27 44.59
CA THR A 62 -36.43 15.72 45.71
C THR A 62 -37.27 14.52 45.30
N GLU A 63 -37.47 14.32 44.00
CA GLU A 63 -38.26 13.25 43.42
C GLU A 63 -37.52 11.91 43.47
N ASP A 64 -38.24 10.85 43.84
CA ASP A 64 -37.74 9.47 43.80
C ASP A 64 -37.82 8.95 42.36
N LYS A 65 -36.80 9.28 41.57
CA LYS A 65 -36.71 9.01 40.14
C LYS A 65 -35.38 8.37 39.79
N THR A 66 -35.38 7.66 38.67
CA THR A 66 -34.20 7.01 38.12
C THR A 66 -33.94 7.46 36.69
N ILE A 67 -32.71 7.81 36.34
CA ILE A 67 -32.24 7.91 34.95
C ILE A 67 -31.40 6.68 34.58
N GLY A 68 -31.22 6.41 33.29
CA GLY A 68 -30.35 5.32 32.84
C GLY A 68 -29.61 5.62 31.55
N GLY A 69 -28.28 5.48 31.56
CA GLY A 69 -27.41 5.77 30.44
C GLY A 69 -26.29 4.75 30.28
N ILE A 70 -25.59 4.78 29.14
CA ILE A 70 -24.37 4.01 28.92
C ILE A 70 -23.18 4.92 29.21
N VAL A 71 -22.21 4.43 29.97
CA VAL A 71 -20.94 5.14 30.23
C VAL A 71 -20.18 5.31 28.92
N ILE A 72 -19.88 6.54 28.55
CA ILE A 72 -19.14 6.90 27.34
C ILE A 72 -17.70 7.33 27.64
N ALA A 73 -17.43 7.80 28.86
CA ALA A 73 -16.12 8.20 29.34
C ALA A 73 -16.00 7.97 30.86
N ASP A 74 -14.79 7.68 31.32
CA ASP A 74 -14.45 7.40 32.72
C ASP A 74 -13.06 7.98 33.06
N ASP A 75 -12.60 7.79 34.30
CA ASP A 75 -11.38 8.37 34.85
C ASP A 75 -10.08 7.64 34.44
N ARG A 76 -10.15 6.60 33.61
CA ARG A 76 -9.02 5.70 33.31
C ARG A 76 -7.76 6.43 32.85
N SER A 77 -7.92 7.36 31.92
CA SER A 77 -6.80 8.11 31.33
C SER A 77 -6.40 9.32 32.16
N GLY A 78 -7.17 9.71 33.18
CA GLY A 78 -6.99 10.97 33.90
C GLY A 78 -7.56 12.22 33.20
N GLN A 79 -8.21 12.09 32.03
CA GLN A 79 -8.95 13.19 31.42
C GLN A 79 -10.21 13.57 32.23
N PHE A 80 -10.99 12.57 32.66
CA PHE A 80 -12.25 12.75 33.40
C PHE A 80 -12.05 12.42 34.89
N TYR A 81 -11.30 13.26 35.59
CA TYR A 81 -10.97 13.04 37.01
C TYR A 81 -12.23 12.92 37.87
N LYS A 82 -12.34 11.83 38.65
CA LYS A 82 -13.47 11.58 39.58
C LYS A 82 -14.85 11.70 38.92
N THR A 83 -14.93 11.39 37.64
CA THR A 83 -16.12 11.63 36.83
C THR A 83 -16.37 10.47 35.89
N ILE A 84 -17.63 10.06 35.76
CA ILE A 84 -18.10 9.28 34.62
C ILE A 84 -19.04 10.15 33.78
N VAL A 85 -19.06 9.94 32.47
CA VAL A 85 -20.04 10.55 31.59
C VAL A 85 -20.95 9.47 31.05
N ILE A 86 -22.26 9.66 31.17
CA ILE A 86 -23.27 8.74 30.63
C ILE A 86 -24.11 9.44 29.57
N GLN A 87 -24.59 8.67 28.59
CA GLN A 87 -25.58 9.14 27.64
C GLN A 87 -26.72 8.14 27.44
N ASP A 88 -27.90 8.66 27.12
CA ASP A 88 -29.02 7.90 26.58
C ASP A 88 -29.33 8.40 25.15
N GLU A 89 -30.49 8.02 24.59
CA GLU A 89 -30.88 8.44 23.24
C GLU A 89 -31.23 9.94 23.15
N THR A 90 -31.38 10.62 24.29
CA THR A 90 -31.86 12.01 24.37
C THR A 90 -30.76 13.02 24.68
N ALA A 91 -29.84 12.69 25.59
CA ALA A 91 -28.78 13.60 26.03
C ALA A 91 -27.69 12.84 26.82
N GLY A 92 -26.58 13.53 27.09
CA GLY A 92 -25.57 13.09 28.04
C GLY A 92 -25.47 13.98 29.27
N ILE A 93 -24.86 13.44 30.33
CA ILE A 93 -24.59 14.14 31.60
C ILE A 93 -23.32 13.59 32.27
N SER A 94 -22.51 14.47 32.88
CA SER A 94 -21.37 14.10 33.72
C SER A 94 -21.81 13.88 35.17
N ILE A 95 -21.28 12.86 35.81
CA ILE A 95 -21.58 12.48 37.19
C ILE A 95 -20.29 12.54 38.00
N LYS A 96 -20.26 13.41 39.01
CA LYS A 96 -19.11 13.61 39.89
C LYS A 96 -19.14 12.63 41.06
N LEU A 97 -18.07 11.87 41.25
CA LEU A 97 -17.99 10.76 42.21
C LEU A 97 -16.72 10.87 43.04
N ASP A 98 -16.82 10.88 44.38
CA ASP A 98 -15.67 10.96 45.27
C ASP A 98 -14.96 9.60 45.41
N ALA A 99 -14.50 9.06 44.29
CA ALA A 99 -13.78 7.79 44.20
C ALA A 99 -12.77 7.81 43.06
N TYR A 100 -11.80 6.90 43.12
CA TYR A 100 -10.76 6.70 42.11
C TYR A 100 -10.96 5.35 41.41
N ASP A 101 -10.29 5.17 40.28
CA ASP A 101 -10.34 3.94 39.48
C ASP A 101 -11.78 3.57 39.08
N LEU A 102 -12.61 4.58 38.81
CA LEU A 102 -14.03 4.42 38.45
C LEU A 102 -14.18 3.51 37.23
N TYR A 103 -13.25 3.53 36.28
CA TYR A 103 -13.21 2.63 35.13
C TYR A 103 -13.25 1.13 35.48
N THR A 104 -12.90 0.74 36.70
CA THR A 104 -12.98 -0.65 37.15
C THR A 104 -14.41 -1.11 37.44
N SER A 105 -15.26 -0.19 37.90
CA SER A 105 -16.68 -0.45 38.23
C SER A 105 -17.64 0.05 37.16
N TYR A 106 -17.23 1.11 36.46
CA TYR A 106 -18.00 1.85 35.47
C TYR A 106 -17.17 2.05 34.18
N PRO A 107 -16.67 0.97 33.55
CA PRO A 107 -15.95 1.09 32.29
C PRO A 107 -16.86 1.66 31.19
N VAL A 108 -16.27 2.33 30.21
CA VAL A 108 -16.95 2.64 28.93
C VAL A 108 -17.71 1.42 28.40
N GLY A 109 -18.98 1.61 28.02
CA GLY A 109 -19.90 0.55 27.60
C GLY A 109 -20.73 -0.07 28.73
N ARG A 110 -20.50 0.30 30.00
CA ARG A 110 -21.37 -0.11 31.12
C ARG A 110 -22.70 0.66 31.07
N LYS A 111 -23.83 -0.04 31.11
CA LYS A 111 -25.13 0.58 31.43
C LYS A 111 -25.18 0.89 32.92
N VAL A 112 -25.62 2.08 33.30
CA VAL A 112 -25.77 2.52 34.70
C VAL A 112 -27.14 3.14 34.88
N TYR A 113 -27.76 2.88 36.02
CA TYR A 113 -28.98 3.53 36.48
C TYR A 113 -28.67 4.38 37.70
N ILE A 114 -29.16 5.61 37.72
CA ILE A 114 -28.87 6.57 38.80
C ILE A 114 -30.17 6.95 39.47
N LYS A 115 -30.30 6.62 40.75
CA LYS A 115 -31.35 7.17 41.62
C LYS A 115 -31.00 8.61 41.93
N VAL A 116 -31.82 9.54 41.47
CA VAL A 116 -31.46 10.96 41.50
C VAL A 116 -31.93 11.69 42.76
N LYS A 117 -32.82 11.10 43.56
CA LYS A 117 -33.32 11.72 44.79
C LYS A 117 -32.18 12.03 45.76
N GLY A 118 -32.10 13.28 46.22
CA GLY A 118 -31.09 13.76 47.15
C GLY A 118 -29.81 14.24 46.48
N LEU A 119 -29.59 13.91 45.21
CA LEU A 119 -28.50 14.44 44.40
C LEU A 119 -28.81 15.87 43.94
N PHE A 120 -27.78 16.57 43.47
CA PHE A 120 -27.85 17.96 43.03
C PHE A 120 -27.49 18.07 41.56
N LEU A 121 -28.33 18.77 40.80
CA LEU A 121 -27.92 19.35 39.52
C LEU A 121 -27.18 20.65 39.79
N GLY A 122 -26.18 20.93 38.95
CA GLY A 122 -25.50 22.21 38.89
C GLY A 122 -24.77 22.34 37.56
N ASP A 123 -24.11 23.46 37.34
CA ASP A 123 -23.28 23.64 36.16
C ASP A 123 -21.91 24.24 36.46
N ASN A 124 -20.91 23.77 35.70
CA ASN A 124 -19.60 24.38 35.64
C ASN A 124 -19.50 25.24 34.39
N ASN A 125 -19.84 26.53 34.53
CA ASN A 125 -19.92 27.46 33.40
C ASN A 125 -20.77 26.89 32.26
N LYS A 126 -22.01 26.51 32.55
CA LYS A 126 -23.01 25.94 31.63
C LYS A 126 -22.79 24.51 31.16
N LEU A 127 -21.77 23.80 31.63
CA LEU A 127 -21.73 22.34 31.54
C LEU A 127 -22.58 21.77 32.68
N ILE A 128 -23.74 21.18 32.39
CA ILE A 128 -24.65 20.60 33.39
C ILE A 128 -24.10 19.27 33.89
N GLU A 129 -24.03 19.11 35.22
CA GLU A 129 -23.43 17.99 35.92
C GLU A 129 -24.34 17.52 37.07
N LEU A 130 -24.15 16.29 37.53
CA LEU A 130 -24.82 15.71 38.70
C LEU A 130 -23.81 15.40 39.81
N GLY A 131 -24.14 15.78 41.05
CA GLY A 131 -23.26 15.64 42.22
C GLY A 131 -24.01 15.36 43.52
N GLY A 132 -23.27 15.21 44.62
CA GLY A 132 -23.80 14.80 45.92
C GLY A 132 -24.22 15.94 46.85
N GLY A 133 -23.81 17.17 46.54
CA GLY A 133 -24.03 18.30 47.42
C GLY A 133 -23.48 19.61 46.85
N ILE A 134 -23.39 20.62 47.72
CA ILE A 134 -22.85 21.94 47.38
C ILE A 134 -21.72 22.24 48.35
N ASP A 135 -20.52 22.41 47.81
CA ASP A 135 -19.38 22.86 48.57
C ASP A 135 -19.32 24.40 48.59
N ASN A 136 -19.42 24.96 49.79
CA ASN A 136 -19.41 26.40 50.06
C ASN A 136 -18.07 26.87 50.67
N SER A 137 -17.03 26.03 50.69
CA SER A 137 -15.74 26.37 51.30
C SER A 137 -14.89 27.33 50.46
N GLY A 138 -15.21 27.51 49.18
CA GLY A 138 -14.50 28.37 48.23
C GLY A 138 -15.07 29.79 48.09
N PHE A 139 -14.47 30.59 47.20
CA PHE A 139 -14.95 31.95 46.87
C PHE A 139 -16.36 31.96 46.24
N SER A 140 -16.74 30.87 45.58
CA SER A 140 -18.07 30.65 45.02
C SER A 140 -18.52 29.22 45.32
N PRO A 141 -19.82 28.97 45.56
CA PRO A 141 -20.34 27.62 45.72
C PRO A 141 -20.07 26.78 44.47
N ARG A 142 -19.75 25.50 44.66
CA ARG A 142 -19.51 24.54 43.58
C ARG A 142 -20.28 23.24 43.83
N LEU A 143 -20.58 22.51 42.76
CA LEU A 143 -21.17 21.18 42.87
C LEU A 143 -20.13 20.23 43.48
N ASP A 144 -20.51 19.57 44.58
CA ASP A 144 -19.67 18.61 45.28
C ASP A 144 -19.86 17.21 44.71
N ASP A 145 -18.84 16.38 44.88
CA ASP A 145 -18.84 15.00 44.38
C ASP A 145 -19.82 14.13 45.19
N ILE A 146 -20.39 13.08 44.59
CA ILE A 146 -21.17 12.09 45.36
C ILE A 146 -20.20 11.35 46.28
N PRO A 147 -20.37 11.43 47.63
CA PRO A 147 -19.46 10.78 48.57
C PRO A 147 -19.33 9.29 48.29
N SER A 148 -18.12 8.73 48.40
CA SER A 148 -17.85 7.29 48.15
C SER A 148 -18.85 6.35 48.82
N ALA A 149 -19.25 6.65 50.06
CA ALA A 149 -20.22 5.87 50.84
C ALA A 149 -21.64 5.84 50.23
N LEU A 150 -22.00 6.84 49.43
CA LEU A 150 -23.31 6.97 48.80
C LEU A 150 -23.32 6.50 47.33
N ILE A 151 -22.15 6.23 46.72
CA ILE A 151 -22.07 5.86 45.30
C ILE A 151 -22.93 4.62 45.01
N ASP A 152 -22.76 3.53 45.76
CA ASP A 152 -23.52 2.29 45.51
C ASP A 152 -25.00 2.40 45.94
N GLU A 153 -25.37 3.43 46.72
CA GLU A 153 -26.78 3.72 47.04
C GLU A 153 -27.50 4.37 45.85
N HIS A 154 -26.78 5.22 45.10
CA HIS A 154 -27.32 5.95 43.96
C HIS A 154 -27.10 5.27 42.61
N LEU A 155 -25.92 4.69 42.38
CA LEU A 155 -25.51 4.11 41.10
C LEU A 155 -25.71 2.60 41.11
N ILE A 156 -26.67 2.14 40.32
CA ILE A 156 -26.93 0.72 40.09
C ILE A 156 -26.26 0.33 38.78
N LYS A 157 -25.33 -0.61 38.87
CA LYS A 157 -24.58 -1.13 37.72
C LYS A 157 -25.52 -2.01 36.88
N GLY A 158 -25.50 -1.85 35.55
CA GLY A 158 -26.30 -2.59 34.57
C GLY A 158 -25.46 -3.57 33.75
N THR A 159 -25.78 -3.81 32.48
CA THR A 159 -24.97 -4.64 31.56
C THR A 159 -23.60 -4.02 31.27
N VAL A 160 -22.62 -4.85 30.90
CA VAL A 160 -21.30 -4.44 30.38
C VAL A 160 -21.27 -4.59 28.85
N ASP A 161 -20.23 -4.08 28.21
CA ASP A 161 -19.93 -4.26 26.78
C ASP A 161 -21.04 -3.79 25.83
N ASN A 162 -21.87 -2.83 26.26
CA ASN A 162 -22.82 -2.18 25.35
C ASN A 162 -22.04 -1.33 24.35
N VAL A 163 -22.42 -1.42 23.08
CA VAL A 163 -21.79 -0.65 22.00
C VAL A 163 -22.08 0.84 22.21
N VAL A 164 -21.03 1.66 22.24
CA VAL A 164 -21.11 3.11 22.25
C VAL A 164 -20.73 3.63 20.87
N THR A 165 -21.70 4.08 20.10
CA THR A 165 -21.48 4.66 18.76
C THR A 165 -21.48 6.18 18.85
N PRO A 166 -20.40 6.87 18.44
CA PRO A 166 -20.39 8.32 18.41
C PRO A 166 -21.38 8.87 17.38
N LYS A 167 -22.02 10.00 17.70
CA LYS A 167 -22.86 10.75 16.74
C LYS A 167 -21.93 11.47 15.75
N LEU A 168 -21.96 11.06 14.48
CA LEU A 168 -21.30 11.80 13.40
C LEU A 168 -22.04 13.13 13.21
N ILE A 169 -21.31 14.24 13.32
CA ILE A 169 -21.91 15.58 13.30
C ILE A 169 -20.95 16.58 12.65
N GLN A 170 -21.49 17.62 12.01
CA GLN A 170 -20.69 18.79 11.62
C GLN A 170 -20.68 19.81 12.75
N VAL A 171 -19.59 20.58 12.90
CA VAL A 171 -19.47 21.53 14.02
C VAL A 171 -20.55 22.61 14.01
N GLU A 172 -21.08 22.96 12.84
CA GLU A 172 -22.19 23.88 12.67
C GLU A 172 -23.54 23.34 13.18
N GLU A 173 -23.68 22.02 13.23
CA GLU A 173 -24.88 21.33 13.67
C GLU A 173 -24.89 21.13 15.19
N LEU A 174 -23.77 21.40 15.87
CA LEU A 174 -23.71 21.37 17.33
C LEU A 174 -24.61 22.45 17.89
N ASP A 175 -25.79 22.03 18.33
CA ASP A 175 -26.70 22.91 19.03
C ASP A 175 -26.08 23.24 20.39
N ASN A 176 -25.87 24.54 20.60
CA ASN A 176 -25.20 25.06 21.78
C ASN A 176 -25.98 24.55 23.01
N TYR A 177 -25.32 23.73 23.82
CA TYR A 177 -25.80 23.08 25.04
C TYR A 177 -26.65 21.80 24.91
N ALA A 178 -27.31 21.51 23.79
CA ALA A 178 -28.16 20.30 23.71
C ALA A 178 -27.32 19.02 23.72
N ASP A 179 -26.29 18.99 22.87
CA ASP A 179 -25.39 17.83 22.70
C ASP A 179 -24.32 17.71 23.81
N GLN A 180 -24.30 18.61 24.81
CA GLN A 180 -23.27 18.55 25.86
C GLN A 180 -23.30 17.19 26.58
N ASN A 181 -22.11 16.70 26.93
CA ASN A 181 -21.85 15.39 27.53
C ASN A 181 -22.23 14.19 26.63
N THR A 182 -22.38 14.37 25.32
CA THR A 182 -22.56 13.24 24.37
C THR A 182 -21.27 12.89 23.65
N LEU A 183 -21.16 11.65 23.20
CA LEU A 183 -20.04 11.19 22.37
C LEU A 183 -20.30 11.54 20.90
N ILE A 184 -19.42 12.35 20.32
CA ILE A 184 -19.50 12.77 18.93
C ILE A 184 -18.25 12.34 18.14
N GLN A 185 -18.38 12.32 16.82
CA GLN A 185 -17.26 12.21 15.91
C GLN A 185 -17.29 13.39 14.93
N LEU A 186 -16.13 14.04 14.77
CA LEU A 186 -15.89 15.03 13.73
C LEU A 186 -14.85 14.50 12.74
N ASP A 187 -15.08 14.72 11.46
CA ASP A 187 -14.21 14.28 10.38
C ASP A 187 -13.43 15.45 9.76
N ASN A 188 -12.24 15.14 9.21
CA ASN A 188 -11.37 16.09 8.51
C ASN A 188 -10.89 17.27 9.37
N TYR A 189 -10.54 17.00 10.63
CA TYR A 189 -9.95 17.98 11.54
C TYR A 189 -8.45 17.79 11.69
N GLU A 190 -7.75 18.89 11.98
CA GLU A 190 -6.32 18.90 12.27
C GLU A 190 -5.97 19.85 13.41
N PHE A 191 -4.80 19.64 14.03
CA PHE A 191 -4.17 20.66 14.88
C PHE A 191 -3.67 21.82 14.03
N ALA A 192 -3.62 23.03 14.61
CA ALA A 192 -2.93 24.15 13.99
C ALA A 192 -1.45 23.80 13.70
N GLY A 193 -0.91 24.24 12.58
CA GLY A 193 0.45 23.85 12.15
C GLY A 193 1.53 24.21 13.17
N THR A 194 1.35 25.32 13.89
CA THR A 194 2.22 25.79 14.98
C THR A 194 2.20 24.91 16.23
N ASP A 195 1.23 24.01 16.33
CA ASP A 195 1.00 23.13 17.48
C ASP A 195 1.53 21.72 17.26
N THR A 196 1.91 21.36 16.03
CA THR A 196 2.31 20.00 15.64
C THR A 196 3.60 19.49 16.29
N ALA A 197 4.39 20.39 16.89
CA ALA A 197 5.56 20.03 17.70
C ALA A 197 5.25 19.94 19.21
N LYS A 198 4.00 20.14 19.63
CA LYS A 198 3.57 20.12 21.03
C LYS A 198 3.05 18.73 21.42
N THR A 199 2.91 18.53 22.72
CA THR A 199 2.28 17.36 23.32
C THR A 199 0.81 17.65 23.66
N PHE A 200 -0.01 16.61 23.85
CA PHE A 200 -1.44 16.72 24.14
C PHE A 200 -1.77 17.58 25.36
N ALA A 201 -0.89 17.67 26.35
CA ALA A 201 -0.92 18.65 27.43
C ALA A 201 0.51 18.85 27.99
N LYS A 202 0.65 19.42 29.19
CA LYS A 202 1.96 19.65 29.81
C LYS A 202 2.22 18.65 30.95
N PRO A 203 2.96 17.56 30.73
CA PRO A 203 3.17 16.53 31.76
C PRO A 203 4.00 17.02 32.96
N ASP A 204 4.67 18.17 32.85
CA ASP A 204 5.38 18.84 33.95
C ASP A 204 4.45 19.59 34.93
N LEU A 205 3.14 19.60 34.65
CA LEU A 205 2.10 20.29 35.42
C LEU A 205 2.33 21.81 35.55
N SER A 206 3.11 22.42 34.66
CA SER A 206 3.24 23.89 34.59
C SER A 206 1.93 24.59 34.18
N SER A 207 0.95 23.83 33.71
CA SER A 207 -0.47 24.20 33.60
C SER A 207 -1.31 22.96 33.93
N SER A 208 -2.49 23.13 34.54
CA SER A 208 -3.40 22.01 34.83
C SER A 208 -4.12 21.47 33.59
N ALA A 209 -4.22 22.26 32.52
CA ALA A 209 -4.79 21.86 31.25
C ALA A 209 -4.20 22.69 30.09
N VAL A 210 -4.34 22.17 28.87
CA VAL A 210 -3.97 22.84 27.62
C VAL A 210 -5.17 22.86 26.69
N ASN A 211 -5.36 23.99 26.00
CA ASN A 211 -6.35 24.13 24.94
C ASN A 211 -5.62 24.18 23.59
N PHE A 212 -6.12 23.42 22.61
CA PHE A 212 -5.79 23.54 21.21
C PHE A 212 -7.00 24.07 20.45
N THR A 213 -6.76 24.85 19.40
CA THR A 213 -7.80 25.13 18.41
C THR A 213 -7.59 24.16 17.26
N LEU A 214 -8.48 23.18 17.14
CA LEU A 214 -8.54 22.32 15.98
C LEU A 214 -9.28 23.04 14.86
N GLN A 215 -8.96 22.71 13.62
CA GLN A 215 -9.63 23.27 12.45
C GLN A 215 -10.04 22.16 11.48
N SER A 216 -11.27 22.22 10.97
CA SER A 216 -11.70 21.36 9.85
C SER A 216 -10.95 21.77 8.58
N CYS A 217 -10.89 20.91 7.55
CA CYS A 217 -10.39 21.33 6.24
C CYS A 217 -11.19 22.46 5.57
N SER A 218 -12.43 22.71 5.99
CA SER A 218 -13.25 23.85 5.56
C SER A 218 -13.04 25.12 6.41
N GLY A 219 -12.03 25.14 7.28
CA GLY A 219 -11.65 26.31 8.07
C GLY A 219 -12.40 26.52 9.39
N LYS A 220 -13.25 25.57 9.81
CA LYS A 220 -14.14 25.69 10.97
C LYS A 220 -13.44 25.28 12.27
N PRO A 221 -13.36 26.17 13.28
CA PRO A 221 -12.61 25.90 14.50
C PRO A 221 -13.44 25.17 15.55
N ILE A 222 -12.78 24.35 16.37
CA ILE A 222 -13.31 23.86 17.66
C ILE A 222 -12.18 23.71 18.69
N VAL A 223 -12.48 23.94 19.96
CA VAL A 223 -11.48 23.81 21.03
C VAL A 223 -11.35 22.35 21.44
N LEU A 224 -10.14 21.80 21.47
CA LEU A 224 -9.81 20.56 22.18
C LEU A 224 -9.14 20.94 23.50
N ARG A 225 -9.68 20.45 24.62
CA ARG A 225 -9.13 20.71 25.96
C ARG A 225 -8.68 19.41 26.61
N ASN A 226 -7.40 19.36 26.98
CA ASN A 226 -6.79 18.18 27.59
C ASN A 226 -6.24 18.49 28.97
N SER A 227 -6.44 17.58 29.91
CA SER A 227 -5.86 17.61 31.24
C SER A 227 -4.37 17.32 31.18
N SER A 228 -3.58 18.09 31.92
CA SER A 228 -2.14 17.78 32.11
C SER A 228 -1.92 16.60 33.06
N TYR A 229 -2.96 16.14 33.76
CA TYR A 229 -2.94 14.92 34.56
C TYR A 229 -3.26 13.66 33.75
N ALA A 230 -3.60 13.80 32.46
CA ALA A 230 -3.89 12.65 31.63
C ALA A 230 -2.63 11.82 31.32
N ASP A 231 -2.75 10.51 31.25
CA ASP A 231 -1.65 9.59 30.96
C ASP A 231 -1.05 9.79 29.55
N PHE A 232 -1.84 10.33 28.62
CA PHE A 232 -1.43 10.71 27.28
C PHE A 232 -0.91 12.16 27.17
N ALA A 233 -0.85 12.93 28.27
CA ALA A 233 -0.46 14.35 28.25
C ALA A 233 0.88 14.61 27.56
N GLY A 234 1.85 13.71 27.75
CA GLY A 234 3.20 13.80 27.16
C GLY A 234 3.31 13.27 25.73
N TYR A 235 2.24 12.76 25.13
CA TYR A 235 2.29 12.25 23.76
C TYR A 235 2.26 13.42 22.79
N ASN A 236 3.01 13.32 21.68
CA ASN A 236 2.99 14.32 20.63
C ASN A 236 1.60 14.37 19.98
N VAL A 237 1.10 15.57 19.71
CA VAL A 237 -0.10 15.70 18.88
C VAL A 237 0.22 15.27 17.44
N PRO A 238 -0.71 14.61 16.74
CA PRO A 238 -0.48 14.18 15.36
C PRO A 238 -0.33 15.37 14.39
N ASN A 239 0.58 15.22 13.43
CA ASN A 239 0.89 16.22 12.40
C ASN A 239 0.11 15.96 11.09
N GLY A 240 -1.16 15.64 11.22
CA GLY A 240 -2.03 15.23 10.12
C GLY A 240 -3.45 15.76 10.29
N ASN A 241 -4.34 15.41 9.36
CA ASN A 241 -5.78 15.53 9.57
C ASN A 241 -6.43 14.15 9.71
N GLY A 242 -7.66 14.11 10.20
CA GLY A 242 -8.47 12.89 10.19
C GLY A 242 -9.69 13.01 11.09
N THR A 243 -10.04 11.91 11.73
CA THR A 243 -11.24 11.84 12.59
C THR A 243 -10.87 12.05 14.05
N ILE A 244 -11.71 12.77 14.78
CA ILE A 244 -11.64 12.88 16.23
C ILE A 244 -12.96 12.43 16.85
N THR A 245 -12.88 11.46 17.76
CA THR A 245 -13.99 11.05 18.63
C THR A 245 -13.81 11.72 19.98
N ALA A 246 -14.83 12.36 20.52
CA ALA A 246 -14.70 13.07 21.79
C ALA A 246 -16.04 13.23 22.50
N VAL A 247 -16.00 13.48 23.80
CA VAL A 247 -17.14 14.00 24.55
C VAL A 247 -17.24 15.50 24.27
N PHE A 248 -18.39 15.93 23.76
CA PHE A 248 -18.66 17.35 23.54
C PHE A 248 -18.99 18.05 24.86
N THR A 249 -18.34 19.17 25.16
CA THR A 249 -18.54 19.95 26.38
C THR A 249 -18.68 21.44 26.04
N VAL A 250 -19.12 22.23 27.04
CA VAL A 250 -19.26 23.67 26.92
C VAL A 250 -18.65 24.34 28.16
N PHE A 251 -17.98 25.47 27.98
CA PHE A 251 -17.51 26.32 29.08
C PHE A 251 -17.82 27.78 28.75
N GLY A 252 -18.82 28.33 29.41
CA GLY A 252 -19.37 29.65 29.12
C GLY A 252 -20.00 29.67 27.72
N SER A 253 -19.35 30.33 26.77
CA SER A 253 -19.74 30.31 25.35
C SER A 253 -18.81 29.45 24.48
N THR A 254 -17.77 28.86 25.07
CA THR A 254 -16.79 28.05 24.33
C THR A 254 -17.29 26.62 24.21
N GLN A 255 -17.56 26.20 22.99
CA GLN A 255 -17.74 24.79 22.63
C GLN A 255 -16.39 24.07 22.63
N GLN A 256 -16.31 22.92 23.30
CA GLN A 256 -15.05 22.20 23.49
C GLN A 256 -15.22 20.69 23.33
N LEU A 257 -14.09 20.02 23.08
CA LEU A 257 -13.96 18.58 23.01
C LEU A 257 -13.07 18.09 24.13
N TYR A 258 -13.46 16.97 24.75
CA TYR A 258 -12.65 16.20 25.67
C TYR A 258 -12.47 14.79 25.07
N VAL A 259 -11.25 14.44 24.69
CA VAL A 259 -10.93 13.07 24.21
C VAL A 259 -10.75 12.13 25.39
N ARG A 260 -11.14 10.87 25.26
CA ARG A 260 -11.00 9.91 26.37
C ARG A 260 -9.57 9.46 26.53
N ASP A 261 -8.86 9.30 25.42
CA ASP A 261 -7.43 8.99 25.36
C ASP A 261 -6.85 9.49 24.03
N SER A 262 -5.57 9.20 23.76
CA SER A 262 -4.95 9.58 22.48
C SER A 262 -5.47 8.81 21.25
N ALA A 263 -6.06 7.62 21.43
CA ALA A 263 -6.57 6.79 20.32
C ALA A 263 -7.89 7.34 19.73
N ASP A 264 -8.57 8.20 20.47
CA ASP A 264 -9.71 8.99 20.01
C ASP A 264 -9.32 10.05 18.94
N VAL A 265 -8.02 10.34 18.75
CA VAL A 265 -7.51 11.23 17.70
C VAL A 265 -6.79 10.44 16.62
N LYS A 266 -7.44 10.24 15.47
CA LYS A 266 -6.94 9.44 14.34
C LYS A 266 -6.60 10.33 13.16
N PHE A 267 -5.65 11.24 13.37
CA PHE A 267 -5.20 12.18 12.34
C PHE A 267 -4.06 11.58 11.51
N TYR A 268 -4.37 10.48 10.82
CA TYR A 268 -3.40 9.70 10.05
C TYR A 268 -3.23 10.18 8.61
N ASN A 269 -4.07 11.11 8.14
CA ASN A 269 -3.98 11.69 6.80
C ASN A 269 -3.03 12.89 6.82
N ASN A 270 -2.65 13.37 5.64
CA ASN A 270 -1.93 14.65 5.51
C ASN A 270 -2.77 15.82 6.04
N ARG A 271 -2.11 16.89 6.47
CA ARG A 271 -2.78 18.12 6.93
C ARG A 271 -3.66 18.75 5.82
N CYS A 272 -4.76 19.37 6.22
CA CYS A 272 -5.63 20.17 5.37
C CYS A 272 -4.82 21.25 4.64
N GLY A 273 -4.95 21.35 3.32
CA GLY A 273 -4.18 22.31 2.51
C GLY A 273 -2.67 22.05 2.44
N ALA A 274 -2.14 21.06 3.18
CA ALA A 274 -0.76 20.61 3.06
C ALA A 274 -0.64 19.63 1.88
N GLY A 275 -0.83 20.16 0.67
CA GLY A 275 -0.04 19.66 -0.44
C GLY A 275 1.38 20.18 -0.28
N GLY A 276 2.35 19.27 -0.35
CA GLY A 276 3.71 19.47 0.13
C GLY A 276 4.51 20.61 -0.52
N THR A 277 5.77 20.71 -0.15
CA THR A 277 6.76 21.65 -0.71
C THR A 277 7.26 21.21 -2.09
N GLY A 278 6.38 20.66 -2.94
CA GLY A 278 6.79 19.92 -4.14
C GLY A 278 7.39 18.54 -3.81
N GLU A 279 6.96 17.94 -2.70
CA GLU A 279 7.28 16.57 -2.32
C GLU A 279 6.74 15.58 -3.36
N VAL A 280 7.56 14.60 -3.73
CA VAL A 280 7.16 13.53 -4.66
C VAL A 280 6.48 12.43 -3.86
N ILE A 281 5.19 12.21 -4.10
CA ILE A 281 4.42 11.11 -3.50
C ILE A 281 4.15 10.02 -4.53
N ASP A 282 3.97 8.78 -4.06
CA ASP A 282 3.62 7.65 -4.93
C ASP A 282 2.16 7.71 -5.38
N LEU A 283 1.85 7.05 -6.51
CA LEU A 283 0.52 7.10 -7.11
C LEU A 283 -0.55 6.41 -6.24
N LYS A 284 -0.19 5.42 -5.42
CA LYS A 284 -1.14 4.73 -4.55
C LYS A 284 -1.61 5.64 -3.43
N THR A 285 -0.67 6.37 -2.82
CA THR A 285 -0.92 7.40 -1.83
C THR A 285 -1.80 8.50 -2.42
N LEU A 286 -1.46 9.03 -3.61
CA LEU A 286 -2.28 10.05 -4.26
C LEU A 286 -3.73 9.58 -4.51
N LYS A 287 -3.91 8.37 -5.05
CA LYS A 287 -5.25 7.82 -5.34
C LYS A 287 -6.09 7.64 -4.06
N SER A 288 -5.45 7.41 -2.91
CA SER A 288 -6.15 7.30 -1.62
C SER A 288 -6.82 8.60 -1.16
N PHE A 289 -6.46 9.75 -1.75
CA PHE A 289 -7.10 11.03 -1.44
C PHE A 289 -8.51 11.15 -2.02
N TYR A 290 -8.86 10.33 -3.01
CA TYR A 290 -10.19 10.35 -3.60
C TYR A 290 -11.22 9.68 -2.68
N ASN A 291 -12.22 10.43 -2.25
CA ASN A 291 -13.27 9.98 -1.33
C ASN A 291 -14.65 9.80 -2.01
N GLY A 292 -14.68 9.69 -3.34
CA GLY A 292 -15.92 9.66 -4.14
C GLY A 292 -16.38 11.02 -4.67
N THR A 293 -15.63 12.10 -4.41
CA THR A 293 -15.88 13.44 -4.98
C THR A 293 -14.61 14.01 -5.59
N SER A 294 -14.74 14.82 -6.66
CA SER A 294 -13.59 15.44 -7.32
C SER A 294 -12.82 16.33 -6.33
N LEU A 295 -11.50 16.18 -6.32
CA LEU A 295 -10.60 16.82 -5.36
C LEU A 295 -9.57 17.67 -6.10
N THR A 296 -9.53 18.98 -5.81
CA THR A 296 -8.40 19.82 -6.23
C THR A 296 -7.17 19.47 -5.38
N LEU A 297 -6.08 19.10 -6.05
CA LEU A 297 -4.83 18.67 -5.44
C LEU A 297 -4.02 19.88 -4.95
N GLY A 298 -3.42 19.75 -3.77
CA GLY A 298 -2.42 20.68 -3.27
C GLY A 298 -1.07 20.52 -3.97
N ALA A 299 -0.02 21.20 -3.49
CA ALA A 299 1.33 21.23 -4.08
C ALA A 299 2.12 19.90 -3.97
N TYR A 300 1.64 18.85 -4.64
CA TYR A 300 2.33 17.58 -4.74
C TYR A 300 3.07 17.47 -6.08
N LYS A 301 4.14 16.68 -6.07
CA LYS A 301 4.66 16.07 -7.28
C LYS A 301 4.34 14.58 -7.24
N ILE A 302 4.19 14.00 -8.41
CA ILE A 302 4.13 12.54 -8.59
C ILE A 302 5.28 12.12 -9.49
N SER A 303 5.75 10.89 -9.33
CA SER A 303 6.64 10.26 -10.31
C SER A 303 6.00 9.00 -10.85
N GLY A 304 6.27 8.70 -12.12
CA GLY A 304 5.78 7.49 -12.75
C GLY A 304 6.46 7.29 -14.10
N VAL A 305 6.45 6.04 -14.57
CA VAL A 305 6.93 5.67 -15.89
C VAL A 305 5.75 5.66 -16.85
N VAL A 306 5.90 6.31 -17.99
CA VAL A 306 4.92 6.33 -19.07
C VAL A 306 4.71 4.92 -19.58
N ILE A 307 3.49 4.42 -19.46
CA ILE A 307 3.09 3.12 -20.01
C ILE A 307 2.19 3.25 -21.22
N SER A 308 1.57 4.40 -21.51
CA SER A 308 0.83 4.62 -22.76
C SER A 308 1.76 4.88 -23.95
N ASP A 309 1.28 4.67 -25.17
CA ASP A 309 1.95 5.07 -26.42
C ASP A 309 1.10 6.11 -27.19
N PRO A 310 1.30 7.41 -26.94
CA PRO A 310 0.52 8.44 -27.63
C PRO A 310 0.84 8.55 -29.13
N THR A 311 1.99 8.04 -29.59
CA THR A 311 2.37 8.04 -31.02
C THR A 311 1.52 7.06 -31.82
N SER A 312 1.16 5.92 -31.23
CA SER A 312 0.25 4.93 -31.83
C SER A 312 -1.23 5.31 -31.75
N LYS A 313 -1.56 6.42 -31.08
CA LYS A 313 -2.90 7.03 -31.05
C LYS A 313 -4.02 6.14 -30.51
N ASN A 314 -3.72 5.03 -29.83
CA ASN A 314 -4.71 4.31 -29.03
C ASN A 314 -4.89 4.93 -27.62
N ILE A 315 -4.75 6.25 -27.55
CA ILE A 315 -5.05 7.12 -26.43
C ILE A 315 -5.36 8.52 -27.00
N ALA A 316 -6.36 9.22 -26.46
CA ALA A 316 -6.78 10.52 -27.02
C ALA A 316 -5.73 11.62 -26.78
N ALA A 317 -5.68 12.62 -27.67
CA ALA A 317 -4.75 13.76 -27.56
C ALA A 317 -4.84 14.46 -26.19
N GLY A 318 -3.69 14.87 -25.67
CA GLY A 318 -3.59 15.49 -24.34
C GLY A 318 -3.55 14.52 -23.16
N ASN A 319 -3.73 13.22 -23.40
CA ASN A 319 -3.65 12.19 -22.35
C ASN A 319 -2.31 11.46 -22.36
N ILE A 320 -1.93 10.97 -21.18
CA ILE A 320 -0.85 10.02 -20.96
C ILE A 320 -1.21 9.12 -19.77
N VAL A 321 -0.74 7.88 -19.77
CA VAL A 321 -0.88 6.97 -18.63
C VAL A 321 0.49 6.70 -18.05
N VAL A 322 0.61 6.89 -16.73
CA VAL A 322 1.84 6.63 -15.97
C VAL A 322 1.58 5.60 -14.89
N GLN A 323 2.61 4.82 -14.56
CA GLN A 323 2.59 3.83 -13.49
C GLN A 323 3.80 4.02 -12.57
N ASP A 324 3.56 3.92 -11.27
CA ASP A 324 4.56 3.82 -10.21
C ASP A 324 4.26 2.56 -9.40
N LYS A 325 5.21 1.61 -9.41
CA LYS A 325 5.09 0.30 -8.77
C LYS A 325 3.78 -0.42 -9.15
N ASP A 326 2.86 -0.58 -8.21
CA ASP A 326 1.61 -1.31 -8.34
C ASP A 326 0.39 -0.42 -8.65
N ALA A 327 0.56 0.89 -8.81
CA ALA A 327 -0.51 1.85 -9.07
C ALA A 327 -0.27 2.64 -10.36
N GLY A 328 -1.33 2.83 -11.15
CA GLY A 328 -1.32 3.66 -12.34
C GLY A 328 -2.44 4.70 -12.34
N ILE A 329 -2.26 5.73 -13.15
CA ILE A 329 -3.23 6.81 -13.34
C ILE A 329 -3.12 7.43 -14.74
N LYS A 330 -4.26 7.89 -15.27
CA LYS A 330 -4.30 8.72 -16.48
C LYS A 330 -4.17 10.20 -16.11
N LEU A 331 -3.32 10.92 -16.83
CA LEU A 331 -3.15 12.36 -16.71
C LEU A 331 -3.69 13.03 -17.97
N TYR A 332 -4.56 14.03 -17.81
CA TYR A 332 -5.14 14.81 -18.90
C TYR A 332 -4.66 16.27 -18.82
N PHE A 333 -3.95 16.74 -19.85
CA PHE A 333 -3.35 18.10 -19.90
C PHE A 333 -4.11 19.05 -20.84
N GLY A 334 -5.33 18.69 -21.26
CA GLY A 334 -6.06 19.42 -22.31
C GLY A 334 -5.73 18.91 -23.71
N SER A 335 -6.72 18.94 -24.62
CA SER A 335 -6.60 18.37 -25.97
C SER A 335 -5.54 19.02 -26.89
N SER A 336 -5.05 20.21 -26.54
CA SER A 336 -3.99 20.92 -27.26
C SER A 336 -2.58 20.53 -26.80
N ALA A 337 -2.45 19.79 -25.69
CA ALA A 337 -1.16 19.41 -25.14
C ALA A 337 -0.49 18.30 -25.98
N THR A 338 0.77 18.52 -26.36
CA THR A 338 1.54 17.59 -27.21
C THR A 338 2.16 16.45 -26.38
N THR A 339 1.33 15.51 -25.92
CA THR A 339 1.80 14.34 -25.13
C THR A 339 2.58 13.31 -25.95
N SER A 340 2.50 13.34 -27.29
CA SER A 340 3.24 12.45 -28.22
C SER A 340 4.76 12.64 -28.23
N LYS A 341 5.29 13.58 -27.46
CA LYS A 341 6.73 13.72 -27.24
C LYS A 341 7.31 12.71 -26.23
N PHE A 342 6.44 12.03 -25.49
CA PHE A 342 6.82 11.01 -24.51
C PHE A 342 6.59 9.61 -25.04
N ASN A 343 7.55 8.73 -24.80
CA ASN A 343 7.54 7.33 -25.21
C ASN A 343 7.27 6.41 -24.01
N THR A 344 6.84 5.18 -24.29
CA THR A 344 6.80 4.13 -23.26
C THR A 344 8.17 3.97 -22.62
N GLY A 345 8.23 3.94 -21.29
CA GLY A 345 9.48 3.84 -20.54
C GLY A 345 10.12 5.18 -20.17
N ASP A 346 9.54 6.31 -20.57
CA ASP A 346 9.95 7.62 -20.07
C ASP A 346 9.51 7.79 -18.61
N SER A 347 10.44 8.14 -17.72
CA SER A 347 10.14 8.51 -16.34
C SER A 347 9.82 9.98 -16.26
N LEU A 348 8.72 10.33 -15.60
CA LEU A 348 8.28 11.70 -15.40
C LEU A 348 8.27 12.04 -13.91
N VAL A 349 8.45 13.33 -13.62
CA VAL A 349 8.03 13.95 -12.37
C VAL A 349 7.09 15.08 -12.76
N ILE A 350 5.84 14.99 -12.32
CA ILE A 350 4.78 15.94 -12.68
C ILE A 350 4.38 16.71 -11.43
N ASP A 351 4.33 18.03 -11.54
CA ASP A 351 3.69 18.89 -10.55
C ASP A 351 2.18 18.83 -10.77
N VAL A 352 1.44 18.39 -9.75
CA VAL A 352 -0.02 18.22 -9.83
C VAL A 352 -0.76 19.29 -9.03
N ALA A 353 -0.06 20.34 -8.59
CA ALA A 353 -0.63 21.46 -7.86
C ALA A 353 -1.79 22.11 -8.63
N GLY A 354 -2.96 22.21 -8.01
CA GLY A 354 -4.15 22.79 -8.63
C GLY A 354 -4.84 21.89 -9.66
N GLY A 355 -4.26 20.72 -9.98
CA GLY A 355 -4.92 19.68 -10.76
C GLY A 355 -6.14 19.11 -10.03
N VAL A 356 -7.06 18.49 -10.76
CA VAL A 356 -8.28 17.89 -10.20
C VAL A 356 -8.20 16.38 -10.32
N LEU A 357 -8.11 15.68 -9.18
CA LEU A 357 -8.28 14.24 -9.07
C LEU A 357 -9.77 13.91 -9.12
N GLN A 358 -10.20 13.18 -10.14
CA GLN A 358 -11.62 12.92 -10.39
C GLN A 358 -11.85 11.55 -11.01
N GLU A 359 -13.10 11.09 -10.98
CA GLU A 359 -13.56 9.96 -11.78
C GLU A 359 -14.17 10.49 -13.08
N TYR A 360 -13.67 10.00 -14.21
CA TYR A 360 -14.15 10.36 -15.55
C TYR A 360 -14.48 9.09 -16.32
N ASN A 361 -15.77 8.92 -16.66
CA ASN A 361 -16.31 7.71 -17.27
C ASN A 361 -15.95 6.44 -16.49
N GLY A 362 -16.06 6.44 -15.16
CA GLY A 362 -15.82 5.25 -14.33
C GLY A 362 -14.35 4.98 -13.98
N ALA A 363 -13.39 5.76 -14.50
CA ALA A 363 -11.97 5.62 -14.20
C ALA A 363 -11.36 6.91 -13.63
N MET A 364 -10.41 6.75 -12.71
CA MET A 364 -9.74 7.83 -12.00
C MET A 364 -8.66 8.51 -12.87
N GLU A 365 -8.72 9.83 -12.96
CA GLU A 365 -7.75 10.65 -13.68
C GLU A 365 -7.34 11.89 -12.88
N ILE A 366 -6.26 12.52 -13.30
CA ILE A 366 -5.93 13.90 -12.91
C ILE A 366 -6.11 14.81 -14.12
N SER A 367 -7.02 15.77 -14.00
CA SER A 367 -7.15 16.87 -14.97
C SER A 367 -6.19 17.99 -14.59
N LEU A 368 -5.31 18.36 -15.53
CA LEU A 368 -4.23 19.33 -15.40
C LEU A 368 -4.31 20.38 -16.53
N SER A 369 -3.58 21.47 -16.37
CA SER A 369 -3.42 22.49 -17.42
C SER A 369 -2.31 22.09 -18.41
N ALA A 370 -2.36 22.62 -19.63
CA ALA A 370 -1.32 22.34 -20.64
C ALA A 370 0.09 22.78 -20.20
N SER A 371 0.18 23.78 -19.31
CA SER A 371 1.45 24.25 -18.72
C SER A 371 2.05 23.28 -17.71
N ASP A 372 1.27 22.35 -17.17
CA ASP A 372 1.75 21.35 -16.20
C ASP A 372 2.45 20.17 -16.89
N LEU A 373 2.35 20.08 -18.23
CA LEU A 373 3.03 19.05 -19.02
C LEU A 373 4.55 19.25 -18.94
N PRO A 374 5.34 18.27 -18.43
CA PRO A 374 6.78 18.43 -18.31
C PRO A 374 7.44 18.76 -19.65
N ALA A 375 8.52 19.56 -19.65
CA ALA A 375 9.22 19.92 -20.88
C ALA A 375 9.83 18.70 -21.58
N ALA A 376 10.46 17.81 -20.81
CA ALA A 376 11.12 16.58 -21.25
C ALA A 376 11.00 15.47 -20.18
N ALA A 377 11.36 14.24 -20.55
CA ALA A 377 11.43 13.13 -19.60
C ALA A 377 12.59 13.33 -18.61
N LEU A 378 12.43 12.83 -17.38
CA LEU A 378 13.50 12.81 -16.38
C LEU A 378 14.57 11.76 -16.73
N ALA A 379 14.13 10.60 -17.22
CA ALA A 379 14.96 9.52 -17.71
C ALA A 379 14.18 8.73 -18.78
N THR A 380 14.88 8.04 -19.67
CA THR A 380 14.28 7.21 -20.73
C THR A 380 14.64 5.73 -20.51
N GLY A 381 13.93 4.82 -21.21
CA GLY A 381 14.26 3.39 -21.20
C GLY A 381 13.96 2.65 -19.88
N LYS A 382 13.14 3.21 -18.99
CA LYS A 382 12.69 2.50 -17.79
C LYS A 382 11.74 1.37 -18.18
N THR A 383 11.91 0.22 -17.52
CA THR A 383 11.04 -0.94 -17.73
C THR A 383 9.97 -0.99 -16.64
N VAL A 384 8.71 -1.10 -17.05
CA VAL A 384 7.59 -1.48 -16.17
C VAL A 384 7.23 -2.92 -16.51
N LEU A 385 7.37 -3.82 -15.55
CA LEU A 385 7.00 -5.22 -15.74
C LEU A 385 5.47 -5.34 -15.68
N PRO A 386 4.82 -5.90 -16.71
CA PRO A 386 3.38 -6.12 -16.68
C PRO A 386 3.02 -7.19 -15.64
N LYS A 387 1.86 -7.02 -15.00
CA LYS A 387 1.27 -8.07 -14.15
C LYS A 387 0.60 -9.10 -15.05
N GLU A 388 1.03 -10.35 -14.97
CA GLU A 388 0.34 -11.44 -15.65
C GLU A 388 -0.95 -11.79 -14.91
N LEU A 389 -2.10 -11.60 -15.57
CA LEU A 389 -3.42 -11.86 -15.00
C LEU A 389 -4.30 -12.55 -16.03
N THR A 390 -5.17 -13.43 -15.55
CA THR A 390 -6.30 -13.95 -16.34
C THR A 390 -7.38 -12.87 -16.49
N VAL A 391 -8.26 -13.03 -17.47
CA VAL A 391 -9.38 -12.11 -17.69
C VAL A 391 -10.29 -12.01 -16.45
N GLN A 392 -10.54 -13.12 -15.77
CA GLN A 392 -11.31 -13.11 -14.52
C GLN A 392 -10.61 -12.29 -13.44
N GLN A 393 -9.30 -12.49 -13.23
CA GLN A 393 -8.53 -11.72 -12.24
C GLN A 393 -8.50 -10.23 -12.56
N VAL A 394 -8.42 -9.84 -13.84
CA VAL A 394 -8.52 -8.42 -14.23
C VAL A 394 -9.85 -7.83 -13.75
N LYS A 395 -10.96 -8.54 -13.99
CA LYS A 395 -12.30 -8.08 -13.59
C LYS A 395 -12.49 -8.02 -12.08
N GLU A 396 -11.93 -8.97 -11.33
CA GLU A 396 -12.03 -9.01 -9.86
C GLU A 396 -11.17 -7.95 -9.18
N GLN A 397 -10.04 -7.59 -9.80
CA GLN A 397 -9.09 -6.62 -9.23
C GLN A 397 -9.38 -5.18 -9.65
N LEU A 398 -10.22 -4.93 -10.66
CA LEU A 398 -10.70 -3.58 -10.97
C LEU A 398 -11.72 -3.11 -9.93
N PRO A 399 -11.69 -1.82 -9.53
CA PRO A 399 -10.84 -0.73 -10.04
C PRO A 399 -9.43 -0.64 -9.42
N GLY A 400 -9.06 -1.55 -8.50
CA GLY A 400 -7.77 -1.49 -7.77
C GLY A 400 -6.50 -1.54 -8.63
N ILE A 401 -6.53 -2.20 -9.80
CA ILE A 401 -5.40 -2.28 -10.75
C ILE A 401 -5.53 -1.31 -11.94
N GLU A 402 -6.46 -0.37 -11.86
CA GLU A 402 -6.71 0.55 -12.95
C GLU A 402 -5.45 1.32 -13.37
N TYR A 403 -5.28 1.46 -14.69
CA TYR A 403 -4.14 2.05 -15.39
C TYR A 403 -2.79 1.40 -15.07
N THR A 404 -2.77 0.15 -14.60
CA THR A 404 -1.53 -0.64 -14.49
C THR A 404 -1.34 -1.51 -15.73
N LEU A 405 -0.08 -1.77 -16.09
CA LEU A 405 0.28 -2.63 -17.20
C LEU A 405 0.03 -4.10 -16.83
N VAL A 406 -0.76 -4.78 -17.66
CA VAL A 406 -1.23 -6.14 -17.48
C VAL A 406 -0.94 -6.94 -18.75
N THR A 407 -0.58 -8.20 -18.58
CA THR A 407 -0.48 -9.17 -19.66
C THR A 407 -1.51 -10.27 -19.46
N VAL A 408 -2.37 -10.50 -20.44
CA VAL A 408 -3.31 -11.62 -20.50
C VAL A 408 -2.80 -12.61 -21.54
N LYS A 409 -2.57 -13.86 -21.15
CA LYS A 409 -2.08 -14.91 -22.04
C LYS A 409 -3.19 -15.76 -22.63
N ASP A 410 -2.85 -16.48 -23.70
CA ASP A 410 -3.70 -17.49 -24.34
C ASP A 410 -5.12 -16.99 -24.62
N ALA A 411 -5.22 -15.71 -24.98
CA ALA A 411 -6.49 -15.04 -25.21
C ALA A 411 -6.77 -14.90 -26.70
N THR A 412 -8.04 -14.96 -27.07
CA THR A 412 -8.52 -14.73 -28.42
C THR A 412 -9.33 -13.44 -28.44
N SER A 413 -9.12 -12.61 -29.45
CA SER A 413 -9.99 -11.46 -29.70
C SER A 413 -11.09 -11.81 -30.70
N GLU A 414 -12.25 -11.17 -30.56
CA GLU A 414 -13.32 -11.22 -31.55
C GLU A 414 -12.81 -10.90 -32.96
N PRO A 415 -13.18 -11.68 -33.99
CA PRO A 415 -12.75 -11.43 -35.37
C PRO A 415 -13.14 -10.04 -35.89
N GLY A 416 -12.25 -9.42 -36.67
CA GLY A 416 -12.46 -8.11 -37.27
C GLY A 416 -11.14 -7.35 -37.41
N THR A 417 -11.18 -6.03 -37.17
CA THR A 417 -9.99 -5.21 -37.01
C THR A 417 -9.89 -4.66 -35.60
N PHE A 418 -8.71 -4.19 -35.20
CA PHE A 418 -8.49 -3.49 -33.92
C PHE A 418 -9.17 -2.11 -33.91
N SER A 419 -10.50 -2.06 -33.97
CA SER A 419 -11.26 -0.81 -34.00
C SER A 419 -12.56 -0.93 -33.21
N GLY A 420 -12.80 0.06 -32.34
CA GLY A 420 -13.90 0.06 -31.39
C GLY A 420 -13.75 -1.04 -30.34
N ASN A 421 -14.88 -1.58 -29.91
CA ASN A 421 -14.93 -2.65 -28.92
C ASN A 421 -14.79 -4.00 -29.63
N LYS A 422 -13.90 -4.84 -29.10
CA LYS A 422 -13.79 -6.26 -29.39
C LYS A 422 -13.86 -7.04 -28.10
N LYS A 423 -14.37 -8.26 -28.14
CA LYS A 423 -14.30 -9.16 -26.99
C LYS A 423 -12.92 -9.83 -26.91
N LEU A 424 -12.23 -9.74 -25.77
CA LEU A 424 -11.02 -10.53 -25.47
C LEU A 424 -11.40 -11.65 -24.52
N THR A 425 -11.05 -12.90 -24.87
CA THR A 425 -11.48 -14.10 -24.14
C THR A 425 -10.31 -15.03 -23.89
N ASP A 426 -10.08 -15.38 -22.63
CA ASP A 426 -9.21 -16.48 -22.22
C ASP A 426 -10.05 -17.65 -21.65
N ALA A 427 -9.42 -18.64 -21.03
CA ALA A 427 -10.11 -19.78 -20.42
C ALA A 427 -11.00 -19.42 -19.21
N THR A 428 -10.78 -18.26 -18.58
CA THR A 428 -11.45 -17.83 -17.34
C THR A 428 -12.63 -16.90 -17.58
N GLY A 429 -12.65 -16.19 -18.71
CA GLY A 429 -13.77 -15.32 -19.05
C GLY A 429 -13.48 -14.36 -20.19
N SER A 430 -14.25 -13.28 -20.22
CA SER A 430 -14.12 -12.26 -21.27
C SER A 430 -14.23 -10.83 -20.72
N LEU A 431 -13.47 -9.93 -21.32
CA LEU A 431 -13.51 -8.48 -21.11
C LEU A 431 -13.50 -7.72 -22.45
N THR A 432 -13.72 -6.41 -22.42
CA THR A 432 -13.68 -5.57 -23.62
C THR A 432 -12.23 -5.20 -23.95
N LEU A 433 -11.75 -5.58 -25.13
CA LEU A 433 -10.56 -5.00 -25.76
C LEU A 433 -11.00 -3.76 -26.54
N TYR A 434 -10.56 -2.60 -26.09
CA TYR A 434 -10.92 -1.33 -26.72
C TYR A 434 -9.78 -0.80 -27.58
N THR A 435 -10.11 -0.33 -28.79
CA THR A 435 -9.17 0.40 -29.65
C THR A 435 -9.86 1.61 -30.28
N LEU A 436 -9.29 2.80 -30.09
CA LEU A 436 -9.76 4.02 -30.74
C LEU A 436 -9.74 3.86 -32.26
N THR A 437 -10.80 4.35 -32.91
CA THR A 437 -10.91 4.33 -34.37
C THR A 437 -9.79 5.11 -35.07
N GLY A 438 -9.15 6.05 -34.37
CA GLY A 438 -7.99 6.82 -34.85
C GLY A 438 -6.62 6.21 -34.53
N ALA A 439 -6.54 5.02 -33.92
CA ALA A 439 -5.27 4.35 -33.65
C ALA A 439 -4.53 4.01 -34.95
N SER A 440 -3.21 4.10 -34.96
CA SER A 440 -2.37 3.86 -36.15
C SER A 440 -2.51 2.44 -36.70
N PHE A 441 -2.89 1.49 -35.85
CA PHE A 441 -3.08 0.07 -36.16
C PHE A 441 -4.56 -0.33 -36.24
N ALA A 442 -5.50 0.63 -36.26
CA ALA A 442 -6.93 0.30 -36.16
C ALA A 442 -7.47 -0.52 -37.35
N GLY A 443 -6.78 -0.46 -38.49
CA GLY A 443 -7.08 -1.24 -39.69
C GLY A 443 -6.49 -2.65 -39.69
N ASN A 444 -5.61 -2.99 -38.75
CA ASN A 444 -5.01 -4.32 -38.66
C ASN A 444 -6.07 -5.34 -38.24
N ALA A 445 -6.04 -6.51 -38.88
CA ALA A 445 -6.92 -7.62 -38.51
C ALA A 445 -6.58 -8.14 -37.11
N THR A 446 -7.61 -8.49 -36.35
CA THR A 446 -7.42 -9.24 -35.10
C THR A 446 -6.93 -10.66 -35.39
N PRO A 447 -6.02 -11.23 -34.58
CA PRO A 447 -5.57 -12.61 -34.75
C PRO A 447 -6.73 -13.60 -34.62
N ALA A 448 -6.74 -14.65 -35.46
CA ALA A 448 -7.68 -15.76 -35.34
C ALA A 448 -7.27 -16.76 -34.25
N GLU A 449 -5.96 -16.89 -34.01
CA GLU A 449 -5.36 -17.79 -33.02
C GLU A 449 -5.24 -17.10 -31.65
N ALA A 450 -5.11 -17.88 -30.59
CA ALA A 450 -4.81 -17.35 -29.26
C ALA A 450 -3.44 -16.67 -29.23
N LYS A 451 -3.37 -15.53 -28.55
CA LYS A 451 -2.20 -14.66 -28.40
C LYS A 451 -2.12 -14.14 -26.96
N THR A 452 -1.00 -13.50 -26.65
CA THR A 452 -0.83 -12.70 -25.44
C THR A 452 -0.99 -11.24 -25.74
N TYR A 453 -1.79 -10.58 -24.92
CA TYR A 453 -2.13 -9.17 -25.03
C TYR A 453 -1.57 -8.43 -23.82
N THR A 454 -0.75 -7.41 -24.09
CA THR A 454 -0.22 -6.52 -23.05
C THR A 454 -0.86 -5.14 -23.17
N GLY A 455 -1.40 -4.61 -22.09
CA GLY A 455 -2.07 -3.32 -22.12
C GLY A 455 -2.33 -2.80 -20.73
N TYR A 456 -2.94 -1.63 -20.63
CA TYR A 456 -3.44 -1.15 -19.34
C TYR A 456 -4.96 -1.35 -19.28
N CYS A 457 -5.45 -1.65 -18.08
CA CYS A 457 -6.86 -1.95 -17.85
C CYS A 457 -7.55 -0.81 -17.09
N LEU A 458 -8.83 -0.58 -17.34
CA LEU A 458 -9.63 0.43 -16.65
C LEU A 458 -11.11 0.06 -16.59
N MET A 459 -11.88 0.80 -15.79
CA MET A 459 -13.33 0.81 -15.88
C MET A 459 -13.79 1.91 -16.83
N PHE A 460 -14.63 1.56 -17.81
CA PHE A 460 -15.40 2.53 -18.59
C PHE A 460 -16.89 2.42 -18.20
N ASN A 461 -17.34 3.38 -17.39
CA ASN A 461 -18.56 3.29 -16.60
C ASN A 461 -18.54 1.99 -15.77
N SER A 462 -19.35 1.00 -16.14
CA SER A 462 -19.41 -0.32 -15.50
C SER A 462 -18.70 -1.43 -16.29
N THR A 463 -18.02 -1.10 -17.39
CA THR A 463 -17.37 -2.07 -18.29
C THR A 463 -15.88 -2.15 -18.00
N ALA A 464 -15.36 -3.33 -17.69
CA ALA A 464 -13.92 -3.57 -17.63
C ALA A 464 -13.34 -3.60 -19.05
N GLU A 465 -12.36 -2.72 -19.31
CA GLU A 465 -11.69 -2.60 -20.60
C GLU A 465 -10.18 -2.84 -20.47
N MET A 466 -9.59 -3.48 -21.48
CA MET A 466 -8.16 -3.50 -21.73
C MET A 466 -7.86 -2.64 -22.96
N ILE A 467 -6.83 -1.79 -22.85
CA ILE A 467 -6.31 -0.97 -23.96
C ILE A 467 -4.87 -1.40 -24.24
N ILE A 468 -4.66 -2.03 -25.41
CA ILE A 468 -3.30 -2.28 -25.93
C ILE A 468 -2.70 -0.98 -26.45
N ARG A 469 -1.39 -0.78 -26.32
CA ARG A 469 -0.74 0.51 -26.62
C ARG A 469 -0.46 0.63 -28.11
N ASN A 470 -0.01 -0.46 -28.71
CA ASN A 470 0.25 -0.61 -30.14
C ASN A 470 0.16 -2.08 -30.57
N ILE A 471 0.39 -2.37 -31.86
CA ILE A 471 0.25 -3.73 -32.39
C ILE A 471 1.28 -4.71 -31.81
N ASN A 472 2.44 -4.23 -31.33
CA ASN A 472 3.49 -5.10 -30.78
C ASN A 472 3.13 -5.64 -29.38
N ASP A 473 2.07 -5.11 -28.77
CA ASP A 473 1.53 -5.64 -27.52
C ASP A 473 0.75 -6.96 -27.70
N VAL A 474 0.50 -7.37 -28.96
CA VAL A 474 -0.14 -8.64 -29.29
C VAL A 474 0.93 -9.58 -29.82
N THR A 475 1.27 -10.58 -29.02
CA THR A 475 2.39 -11.50 -29.26
C THR A 475 1.93 -12.95 -29.15
N ASP A 476 2.75 -13.91 -29.57
CA ASP A 476 2.39 -15.34 -29.55
C ASP A 476 2.40 -15.97 -28.13
N GLY A 477 2.46 -15.18 -27.08
CA GLY A 477 2.27 -15.63 -25.70
C GLY A 477 3.34 -16.45 -25.04
N SER A 478 4.55 -16.31 -25.54
CA SER A 478 5.72 -16.83 -24.86
C SER A 478 6.04 -16.05 -23.57
N VAL A 479 5.47 -16.45 -22.43
CA VAL A 479 6.44 -16.87 -21.40
C VAL A 479 6.91 -18.21 -21.90
N VAL A 480 8.10 -18.21 -22.47
CA VAL A 480 8.80 -19.46 -22.71
C VAL A 480 9.02 -20.03 -21.31
N THR A 481 8.20 -20.99 -20.88
CA THR A 481 8.79 -22.02 -20.01
C THR A 481 9.97 -22.52 -20.82
N PRO A 482 11.20 -22.53 -20.26
CA PRO A 482 12.34 -23.04 -21.01
C PRO A 482 11.90 -24.38 -21.61
N SER A 483 11.93 -24.50 -22.94
CA SER A 483 11.63 -25.76 -23.62
C SER A 483 12.41 -26.88 -22.94
N ASP A 484 11.97 -28.13 -23.08
CA ASP A 484 12.61 -29.31 -22.47
C ASP A 484 14.15 -29.16 -22.42
N ASP A 485 14.76 -28.70 -23.50
CA ASP A 485 16.10 -28.13 -23.59
C ASP A 485 16.10 -26.63 -23.96
N ASN A 486 16.62 -25.74 -23.08
CA ASN A 486 16.71 -24.29 -23.31
C ASN A 486 18.08 -23.76 -22.88
N ILE A 487 19.01 -23.60 -23.84
CA ILE A 487 20.30 -22.97 -23.59
C ILE A 487 20.20 -21.48 -23.85
N ILE A 488 20.72 -20.69 -22.92
CA ILE A 488 20.80 -19.23 -23.00
C ILE A 488 22.24 -18.75 -22.85
N ILE A 489 22.55 -17.58 -23.36
CA ILE A 489 23.77 -16.83 -23.03
C ILE A 489 23.53 -16.18 -21.66
N SER A 490 24.29 -16.59 -20.66
CA SER A 490 24.13 -16.11 -19.28
C SER A 490 25.18 -15.11 -18.84
N GLU A 491 26.36 -15.10 -19.45
CA GLU A 491 27.41 -14.14 -19.16
C GLU A 491 28.29 -13.92 -20.40
N TYR A 492 28.58 -12.65 -20.70
CA TYR A 492 29.48 -12.20 -21.76
C TYR A 492 30.61 -11.41 -21.10
N VAL A 493 31.85 -11.88 -21.24
CA VAL A 493 33.04 -11.24 -20.66
C VAL A 493 33.92 -10.74 -21.77
N GLU A 494 34.06 -9.43 -21.89
CA GLU A 494 35.11 -8.76 -22.65
C GLU A 494 36.06 -8.08 -21.66
N GLY A 495 37.10 -8.82 -21.28
CA GLY A 495 38.15 -8.34 -20.39
C GLY A 495 39.30 -7.68 -21.15
N SER A 496 40.36 -7.38 -20.41
CA SER A 496 41.58 -6.83 -20.96
C SER A 496 42.27 -7.81 -21.92
N SER A 497 42.89 -7.27 -22.97
CA SER A 497 43.66 -8.06 -23.95
C SER A 497 42.82 -9.19 -24.58
N GLY A 498 43.22 -10.46 -24.38
CA GLY A 498 42.52 -11.64 -24.89
C GLY A 498 41.56 -12.29 -23.89
N ASN A 499 41.29 -11.67 -22.74
CA ASN A 499 40.45 -12.27 -21.70
C ASN A 499 38.97 -12.20 -22.07
N LYS A 500 38.52 -13.15 -22.89
CA LYS A 500 37.14 -13.21 -23.38
C LYS A 500 36.50 -14.54 -23.06
N TYR A 501 35.31 -14.49 -22.46
CA TYR A 501 34.57 -15.66 -22.02
C TYR A 501 33.08 -15.52 -22.35
N LEU A 502 32.45 -16.64 -22.68
CA LEU A 502 31.01 -16.73 -22.88
C LEU A 502 30.47 -17.87 -22.02
N GLU A 503 29.55 -17.55 -21.13
CA GLU A 503 28.82 -18.54 -20.34
C GLU A 503 27.50 -18.88 -21.01
N LEU A 504 27.24 -20.17 -21.14
CA LEU A 504 25.95 -20.70 -21.55
C LEU A 504 25.33 -21.49 -20.40
N TYR A 505 24.04 -21.27 -20.18
CA TYR A 505 23.27 -21.94 -19.14
C TYR A 505 22.10 -22.71 -19.74
N ASN A 506 21.94 -23.98 -19.38
CA ASN A 506 20.73 -24.71 -19.71
C ASN A 506 19.63 -24.39 -18.69
N ALA A 507 18.84 -23.36 -18.98
CA ALA A 507 17.65 -23.00 -18.24
C ALA A 507 16.51 -24.02 -18.39
N GLY A 508 16.64 -25.00 -19.29
CA GLY A 508 15.74 -26.15 -19.50
C GLY A 508 15.44 -26.97 -18.25
N THR A 509 14.45 -27.86 -18.39
CA THR A 509 14.08 -28.87 -17.41
C THR A 509 14.73 -30.23 -17.70
N ASN A 510 15.24 -30.45 -18.91
CA ASN A 510 15.94 -31.64 -19.37
C ASN A 510 17.35 -31.32 -19.87
N ALA A 511 18.15 -32.37 -20.10
CA ALA A 511 19.47 -32.23 -20.72
C ALA A 511 19.33 -31.79 -22.18
N ALA A 512 20.08 -30.75 -22.56
CA ALA A 512 20.09 -30.19 -23.90
C ALA A 512 21.11 -30.91 -24.79
N ASP A 513 20.69 -31.43 -25.93
CA ASP A 513 21.55 -32.07 -26.93
C ASP A 513 22.42 -31.01 -27.63
N LEU A 514 23.71 -30.98 -27.30
CA LEU A 514 24.64 -29.94 -27.76
C LEU A 514 24.98 -30.04 -29.25
N SER A 515 24.64 -31.14 -29.93
CA SER A 515 24.81 -31.26 -31.37
C SER A 515 23.84 -30.38 -32.17
N LYS A 516 22.74 -29.96 -31.54
CA LYS A 516 21.71 -29.10 -32.14
C LYS A 516 22.00 -27.62 -32.01
N TYR A 517 22.94 -27.25 -31.14
CA TYR A 517 23.22 -25.86 -30.80
C TYR A 517 24.49 -25.36 -31.49
N THR A 518 24.40 -24.19 -32.10
CA THR A 518 25.49 -23.53 -32.82
C THR A 518 25.60 -22.08 -32.38
N LEU A 519 26.80 -21.66 -31.99
CA LEU A 519 27.12 -20.25 -31.80
C LEU A 519 27.72 -19.66 -33.09
N LYS A 520 27.35 -18.42 -33.40
CA LYS A 520 27.97 -17.67 -34.49
C LYS A 520 28.39 -16.28 -34.02
N LEU A 521 29.58 -15.87 -34.43
CA LEU A 521 30.13 -14.54 -34.20
C LEU A 521 29.99 -13.72 -35.48
N TYR A 522 29.56 -12.47 -35.34
CA TYR A 522 29.40 -11.49 -36.41
C TYR A 522 30.20 -10.25 -36.05
N THR A 523 31.36 -10.10 -36.71
CA THR A 523 32.31 -9.05 -36.36
C THR A 523 31.98 -7.72 -37.02
N ASN A 524 32.08 -6.62 -36.28
CA ASN A 524 31.97 -5.23 -36.74
C ASN A 524 30.74 -4.97 -37.61
N GLY A 525 29.57 -5.37 -37.12
CA GLY A 525 28.30 -5.17 -37.81
C GLY A 525 28.09 -6.00 -39.09
N SER A 526 28.92 -7.01 -39.33
CA SER A 526 28.72 -7.94 -40.47
C SER A 526 27.40 -8.70 -40.37
N SER A 527 26.72 -8.91 -41.50
CA SER A 527 25.56 -9.81 -41.61
C SER A 527 25.96 -11.27 -41.87
N SER A 528 27.25 -11.52 -42.13
CA SER A 528 27.83 -12.85 -42.32
C SER A 528 28.65 -13.25 -41.09
N ALA A 529 28.50 -14.51 -40.66
CA ALA A 529 29.24 -15.02 -39.52
C ALA A 529 30.74 -15.14 -39.86
N SER A 530 31.60 -14.55 -39.04
CA SER A 530 33.05 -14.63 -39.15
C SER A 530 33.62 -15.87 -38.45
N SER A 531 32.85 -16.46 -37.52
CA SER A 531 33.17 -17.72 -36.87
C SER A 531 31.90 -18.47 -36.49
N THR A 532 31.97 -19.80 -36.47
CA THR A 532 30.85 -20.68 -36.14
C THR A 532 31.36 -21.83 -35.28
N ALA A 533 30.61 -22.20 -34.24
CA ALA A 533 30.96 -23.27 -33.31
C ALA A 533 29.73 -24.12 -32.99
N VAL A 534 29.75 -25.40 -33.35
CA VAL A 534 28.75 -26.38 -32.87
C VAL A 534 29.15 -26.82 -31.46
N LEU A 535 28.22 -26.73 -30.50
CA LEU A 535 28.57 -26.83 -29.07
C LEU A 535 29.16 -28.19 -28.69
N ASN A 536 28.64 -29.30 -29.21
CA ASN A 536 29.22 -30.62 -28.91
C ASN A 536 30.65 -30.81 -29.47
N VAL A 537 30.96 -30.17 -30.60
CA VAL A 537 32.29 -30.25 -31.23
C VAL A 537 33.32 -29.49 -30.41
N VAL A 538 32.99 -28.27 -29.97
CA VAL A 538 33.95 -27.43 -29.22
C VAL A 538 34.11 -27.86 -27.76
N THR A 539 33.07 -28.42 -27.15
CA THR A 539 33.12 -28.88 -25.75
C THR A 539 33.51 -30.35 -25.60
N GLY A 540 33.29 -31.17 -26.64
CA GLY A 540 33.38 -32.62 -26.54
C GLY A 540 32.25 -33.27 -25.74
N LEU A 541 31.25 -32.50 -25.29
CA LEU A 541 30.12 -32.98 -24.51
C LEU A 541 28.93 -33.30 -25.42
N PRO A 542 28.25 -34.45 -25.26
CA PRO A 542 27.08 -34.78 -26.08
C PRO A 542 25.84 -33.98 -25.67
N ALA A 543 25.71 -33.66 -24.37
CA ALA A 543 24.58 -32.91 -23.84
C ALA A 543 25.00 -32.06 -22.63
N LEU A 544 24.29 -30.96 -22.39
CA LEU A 544 24.41 -30.14 -21.19
C LEU A 544 23.22 -30.43 -20.26
N PRO A 545 23.42 -30.98 -19.05
CA PRO A 545 22.31 -31.29 -18.15
C PRO A 545 21.46 -30.06 -17.82
N ALA A 546 20.22 -30.30 -17.39
CA ALA A 546 19.34 -29.23 -16.92
C ALA A 546 20.02 -28.43 -15.80
N LYS A 547 19.80 -27.12 -15.79
CA LYS A 547 20.33 -26.19 -14.78
C LYS A 547 21.87 -26.22 -14.66
N SER A 548 22.56 -26.67 -15.69
CA SER A 548 24.03 -26.73 -15.74
C SER A 548 24.60 -25.67 -16.67
N ILE A 549 25.88 -25.38 -16.48
CA ILE A 549 26.61 -24.32 -17.16
C ILE A 549 27.74 -24.91 -18.00
N VAL A 550 28.03 -24.27 -19.13
CA VAL A 550 29.29 -24.45 -19.86
C VAL A 550 29.91 -23.11 -20.19
N VAL A 551 31.23 -23.00 -20.01
CA VAL A 551 31.98 -21.78 -20.31
C VAL A 551 32.85 -22.00 -21.55
N LEU A 552 32.79 -21.07 -22.49
CA LEU A 552 33.70 -20.99 -23.63
C LEU A 552 34.67 -19.84 -23.41
N LYS A 553 35.87 -19.93 -23.99
CA LYS A 553 36.87 -18.89 -23.92
C LYS A 553 37.60 -18.66 -25.23
N TYR A 554 38.10 -17.44 -25.40
CA TYR A 554 39.10 -17.17 -26.43
C TYR A 554 40.43 -17.84 -26.06
N SER A 555 41.19 -18.29 -27.04
CA SER A 555 42.46 -19.00 -26.82
C SER A 555 43.50 -18.17 -26.07
N GLY A 556 43.42 -16.83 -26.17
CA GLY A 556 44.28 -15.89 -25.46
C GLY A 556 43.83 -15.58 -24.02
N ALA A 557 42.72 -16.14 -23.54
CA ALA A 557 42.21 -15.84 -22.21
C ALA A 557 43.01 -16.56 -21.12
N SER A 558 43.44 -15.81 -20.09
CA SER A 558 44.43 -16.26 -19.11
C SER A 558 44.05 -16.00 -17.64
N LEU A 559 42.89 -15.39 -17.39
CA LEU A 559 42.38 -15.17 -16.03
C LEU A 559 42.18 -16.49 -15.27
N THR A 560 42.44 -16.44 -13.97
CA THR A 560 42.12 -17.54 -13.05
C THR A 560 40.60 -17.63 -12.89
N LEU A 561 40.03 -18.79 -13.24
CA LEU A 561 38.60 -19.04 -13.11
C LEU A 561 38.23 -19.56 -11.71
N PRO A 562 36.96 -19.43 -11.29
CA PRO A 562 36.45 -20.07 -10.08
C PRO A 562 36.74 -21.57 -10.05
N ALA A 563 36.91 -22.11 -8.84
CA ALA A 563 37.29 -23.52 -8.65
C ALA A 563 36.27 -24.47 -9.29
N GLY A 564 36.75 -25.43 -10.08
CA GLY A 564 35.91 -26.44 -10.74
C GLY A 564 35.34 -26.02 -12.10
N ILE A 565 35.58 -24.79 -12.55
CA ILE A 565 35.10 -24.31 -13.84
C ILE A 565 36.11 -24.62 -14.95
N ASN A 566 35.65 -25.41 -15.93
CA ASN A 566 36.40 -25.70 -17.15
C ASN A 566 35.88 -24.81 -18.28
N ALA A 567 36.78 -24.09 -18.95
CA ALA A 567 36.46 -23.27 -20.11
C ALA A 567 37.05 -23.86 -21.40
N TYR A 568 36.22 -24.05 -22.42
CA TYR A 568 36.60 -24.66 -23.69
C TYR A 568 36.99 -23.60 -24.72
N ASN A 569 38.10 -23.82 -25.44
CA ASN A 569 38.55 -22.87 -26.46
C ASN A 569 37.55 -22.80 -27.62
N SER A 570 37.14 -21.59 -28.00
CA SER A 570 36.28 -21.36 -29.16
C SER A 570 36.60 -20.05 -29.87
N ALA A 571 36.67 -20.09 -31.20
CA ALA A 571 36.92 -18.90 -32.02
C ALA A 571 35.76 -17.88 -31.96
N VAL A 572 34.54 -18.32 -31.64
CA VAL A 572 33.39 -17.41 -31.45
C VAL A 572 33.56 -16.46 -30.25
N CYS A 573 34.45 -16.78 -29.31
CA CYS A 573 34.81 -15.88 -28.21
C CYS A 573 35.79 -14.78 -28.61
N ASN A 574 36.21 -14.69 -29.88
CA ASN A 574 37.04 -13.60 -30.36
C ASN A 574 36.22 -12.34 -30.71
N PHE A 575 35.24 -12.01 -29.88
CA PHE A 575 34.40 -10.82 -30.00
C PHE A 575 35.06 -9.58 -29.38
N ASN A 576 34.54 -8.40 -29.68
CA ASN A 576 34.74 -7.17 -28.90
C ASN A 576 33.43 -6.37 -28.84
N GLY A 577 33.44 -5.19 -28.22
CA GLY A 577 32.23 -4.56 -27.70
C GLY A 577 31.11 -4.31 -28.71
N ASN A 578 31.41 -4.26 -30.00
CA ASN A 578 30.48 -4.03 -31.10
C ASN A 578 30.17 -5.27 -31.95
N ASP A 579 30.68 -6.44 -31.57
CA ASP A 579 30.43 -7.70 -32.27
C ASP A 579 29.16 -8.39 -31.76
N ALA A 580 28.38 -9.01 -32.66
CA ALA A 580 27.20 -9.78 -32.27
C ALA A 580 27.50 -11.27 -32.15
N VAL A 581 26.88 -11.94 -31.19
CA VAL A 581 26.89 -13.39 -31.02
C VAL A 581 25.45 -13.90 -31.07
N THR A 582 25.19 -14.88 -31.93
CA THR A 582 23.91 -15.61 -31.94
C THR A 582 24.10 -17.02 -31.40
N LEU A 583 23.09 -17.50 -30.67
CA LEU A 583 22.91 -18.90 -30.33
C LEU A 583 21.73 -19.43 -31.14
N GLU A 584 22.00 -20.47 -31.93
CA GLU A 584 21.02 -21.11 -32.80
C GLU A 584 20.77 -22.55 -32.39
N LYS A 585 19.51 -22.99 -32.46
CA LYS A 585 19.10 -24.39 -32.32
C LYS A 585 18.52 -24.88 -33.64
N ASN A 586 19.12 -25.92 -34.23
CA ASN A 586 18.74 -26.45 -35.54
C ASN A 586 18.66 -25.37 -36.64
N GLY A 587 19.56 -24.38 -36.58
CA GLY A 587 19.61 -23.26 -37.54
C GLY A 587 18.62 -22.12 -37.28
N ILE A 588 17.84 -22.17 -36.18
CA ILE A 588 16.95 -21.08 -35.75
C ILE A 588 17.61 -20.32 -34.60
N ILE A 589 17.67 -19.00 -34.67
CA ILE A 589 18.18 -18.16 -33.58
C ILE A 589 17.25 -18.26 -32.38
N THR A 590 17.81 -18.66 -31.23
CA THR A 590 17.09 -18.78 -29.96
C THR A 590 17.54 -17.77 -28.93
N ASP A 591 18.75 -17.22 -29.06
CA ASP A 591 19.27 -16.21 -28.15
C ASP A 591 20.35 -15.35 -28.82
N VAL A 592 20.52 -14.11 -28.37
CA VAL A 592 21.52 -13.19 -28.94
C VAL A 592 22.23 -12.33 -27.88
N PHE A 593 23.46 -11.93 -28.20
CA PHE A 593 24.16 -10.81 -27.59
C PHE A 593 24.63 -9.90 -28.73
N GLY A 594 23.93 -8.80 -28.97
CA GLY A 594 24.08 -7.98 -30.18
C GLY A 594 23.19 -8.39 -31.35
N SER A 595 23.14 -7.55 -32.39
CA SER A 595 22.34 -7.77 -33.60
C SER A 595 23.24 -7.98 -34.82
N ALA A 596 23.11 -9.15 -35.47
CA ALA A 596 23.84 -9.44 -36.70
C ALA A 596 23.47 -8.45 -37.81
N GLY A 597 24.46 -7.97 -38.57
CA GLY A 597 24.26 -6.97 -39.62
C GLY A 597 24.10 -5.53 -39.11
N THR A 598 24.25 -5.28 -37.81
CA THR A 598 24.13 -3.95 -37.20
C THR A 598 25.42 -3.56 -36.52
N ASP A 599 25.96 -2.37 -36.83
CA ASP A 599 27.12 -1.81 -36.13
C ASP A 599 26.67 -0.78 -35.07
N PRO A 600 26.86 -1.05 -33.76
CA PRO A 600 26.55 -0.11 -32.69
C PRO A 600 27.65 0.95 -32.49
N GLY A 601 28.68 0.97 -33.34
CA GLY A 601 29.86 1.81 -33.18
C GLY A 601 30.93 1.08 -32.37
N THR A 602 31.15 1.50 -31.11
CA THR A 602 32.26 0.95 -30.30
C THR A 602 31.84 -0.06 -29.24
N SER A 603 30.56 -0.09 -28.88
CA SER A 603 30.00 -0.96 -27.86
C SER A 603 28.51 -1.10 -28.08
N TRP A 604 27.94 -2.27 -27.81
CA TRP A 604 26.50 -2.38 -27.64
C TRP A 604 26.02 -1.52 -26.47
N THR A 605 24.91 -0.83 -26.69
CA THR A 605 24.20 -0.09 -25.63
C THR A 605 23.37 -1.07 -24.81
N ILE A 606 23.55 -1.11 -23.49
CA ILE A 606 22.77 -1.97 -22.59
C ILE A 606 22.17 -1.11 -21.48
N SER A 607 20.86 -1.20 -21.29
CA SER A 607 20.09 -0.37 -20.35
C SER A 607 20.42 1.14 -20.45
N GLY A 608 20.69 1.61 -21.67
CA GLY A 608 21.04 3.01 -21.97
C GLY A 608 22.52 3.38 -21.84
N ASP A 609 23.38 2.50 -21.33
CA ASP A 609 24.83 2.72 -21.27
C ASP A 609 25.47 2.33 -22.61
N ILE A 610 25.93 3.35 -23.34
CA ILE A 610 26.56 3.23 -24.68
C ILE A 610 27.96 2.59 -24.66
N SER A 611 28.51 2.26 -23.49
CA SER A 611 29.84 1.66 -23.30
C SER A 611 29.80 0.31 -22.59
N ALA A 612 28.59 -0.25 -22.44
CA ALA A 612 28.31 -1.38 -21.55
C ALA A 612 28.91 -2.73 -21.94
N ALA A 613 29.29 -2.94 -23.20
CA ALA A 613 29.86 -4.20 -23.67
C ALA A 613 31.38 -4.13 -23.85
N LYS A 614 31.94 -2.95 -24.09
CA LYS A 614 33.38 -2.76 -24.32
C LYS A 614 34.16 -2.81 -23.01
N ASP A 615 35.13 -3.73 -22.93
CA ASP A 615 35.99 -3.93 -21.74
C ASP A 615 35.17 -4.19 -20.45
N LYS A 616 34.00 -4.83 -20.59
CA LYS A 616 33.04 -5.14 -19.53
C LYS A 616 32.69 -6.61 -19.44
N THR A 617 32.28 -6.99 -18.23
CA THR A 617 31.50 -8.21 -18.01
C THR A 617 30.03 -7.85 -17.95
N VAL A 618 29.20 -8.62 -18.63
CA VAL A 618 27.76 -8.42 -18.73
C VAL A 618 27.07 -9.72 -18.36
N ARG A 619 26.21 -9.67 -17.33
CA ARG A 619 25.56 -10.84 -16.74
C ARG A 619 24.08 -10.79 -16.99
N ARG A 620 23.50 -11.88 -17.50
CA ARG A 620 22.05 -11.96 -17.64
C ARG A 620 21.44 -12.09 -16.24
N LYS A 621 20.44 -11.29 -15.94
CA LYS A 621 19.67 -11.37 -14.68
C LYS A 621 19.08 -12.78 -14.51
N SER A 622 19.11 -13.31 -13.30
CA SER A 622 18.67 -14.69 -12.98
C SER A 622 17.17 -14.91 -13.19
N THR A 623 16.37 -13.84 -13.25
CA THR A 623 14.94 -13.89 -13.57
C THR A 623 14.65 -14.18 -15.05
N TYR A 624 15.63 -14.00 -15.93
CA TYR A 624 15.49 -14.27 -17.37
C TYR A 624 16.07 -15.64 -17.70
N ASN A 625 15.19 -16.64 -17.81
CA ASN A 625 15.52 -18.05 -18.01
C ASN A 625 15.11 -18.56 -19.40
N VAL A 626 15.06 -17.64 -20.36
CA VAL A 626 14.53 -17.81 -21.71
C VAL A 626 15.48 -17.13 -22.67
N GLY A 627 15.81 -17.79 -23.77
CA GLY A 627 16.60 -17.16 -24.83
C GLY A 627 15.76 -16.10 -25.55
N ASN A 628 16.37 -14.97 -25.86
CA ASN A 628 15.71 -13.89 -26.57
C ASN A 628 16.40 -13.67 -27.93
N PRO A 629 15.73 -13.94 -29.07
CA PRO A 629 16.30 -13.72 -30.39
C PRO A 629 16.32 -12.25 -30.82
N ASP A 630 15.70 -11.34 -30.06
CA ASP A 630 15.65 -9.91 -30.33
C ASP A 630 16.57 -9.13 -29.39
N TRP A 631 17.68 -8.64 -29.95
CA TRP A 631 18.63 -7.84 -29.19
C TRP A 631 18.03 -6.52 -28.69
N SER A 632 17.12 -5.89 -29.43
CA SER A 632 16.57 -4.59 -29.04
C SER A 632 15.78 -4.67 -27.74
N SER A 633 15.01 -5.74 -27.54
CA SER A 633 14.34 -5.99 -26.26
C SER A 633 15.27 -6.54 -25.18
N SER A 634 16.20 -7.44 -25.55
CA SER A 634 17.15 -8.04 -24.61
C SER A 634 18.06 -6.99 -23.95
N ALA A 635 18.63 -6.10 -24.76
CA ALA A 635 19.57 -5.06 -24.32
C ALA A 635 18.97 -4.06 -23.31
N VAL A 636 17.66 -3.86 -23.32
CA VAL A 636 17.00 -2.90 -22.43
C VAL A 636 16.89 -3.42 -21.00
N SER A 637 16.63 -4.72 -20.83
CA SER A 637 16.10 -5.24 -19.57
C SER A 637 16.80 -6.48 -18.99
N GLU A 638 17.46 -7.30 -19.81
CA GLU A 638 17.88 -8.65 -19.40
C GLU A 638 19.24 -8.71 -18.70
N TRP A 639 20.05 -7.67 -18.82
CA TRP A 639 21.46 -7.70 -18.48
C TRP A 639 21.84 -6.72 -17.37
N ASP A 640 22.81 -7.11 -16.56
CA ASP A 640 23.52 -6.28 -15.59
C ASP A 640 24.97 -6.06 -16.08
N VAL A 641 25.42 -4.80 -16.06
CA VAL A 641 26.77 -4.42 -16.47
C VAL A 641 27.65 -4.38 -15.23
N VAL A 642 28.72 -5.17 -15.25
CA VAL A 642 29.70 -5.24 -14.18
C VAL A 642 30.80 -4.23 -14.47
N LEU A 643 30.97 -3.28 -13.55
CA LEU A 643 31.86 -2.13 -13.78
C LEU A 643 33.35 -2.52 -13.82
N ALA A 644 33.73 -3.57 -13.09
CA ALA A 644 35.10 -4.08 -13.06
C ALA A 644 35.46 -4.79 -14.38
N THR A 645 36.59 -4.38 -14.97
CA THR A 645 37.21 -5.13 -16.07
C THR A 645 37.81 -6.43 -15.52
N ASP A 646 37.86 -7.47 -16.36
CA ASP A 646 38.38 -8.81 -16.01
C ASP A 646 37.63 -9.53 -14.86
N ASP A 647 36.38 -9.16 -14.59
CA ASP A 647 35.56 -9.86 -13.60
C ASP A 647 35.03 -11.21 -14.14
N VAL A 648 35.70 -12.29 -13.77
CA VAL A 648 35.28 -13.68 -14.04
C VAL A 648 34.75 -14.41 -12.81
N THR A 649 34.48 -13.67 -11.73
CA THR A 649 34.23 -14.27 -10.40
C THR A 649 32.93 -15.06 -10.32
N ASN A 650 31.96 -14.76 -11.19
CA ASN A 650 30.64 -15.41 -11.24
C ASN A 650 30.51 -16.49 -12.33
N LEU A 651 31.55 -16.71 -13.14
CA LEU A 651 31.51 -17.78 -14.12
C LEU A 651 31.28 -19.11 -13.38
N GLY A 652 30.21 -19.80 -13.74
CA GLY A 652 29.78 -21.07 -13.17
C GLY A 652 28.83 -20.96 -11.98
N THR A 653 28.33 -19.78 -11.60
CA THR A 653 27.55 -19.59 -10.35
C THR A 653 26.10 -19.16 -10.54
N ARG A 654 25.52 -19.35 -11.73
CA ARG A 654 24.14 -18.93 -12.04
C ARG A 654 23.07 -19.66 -11.21
#